data_AF-A0A2N9IZR5-F1
#
_entry.id   AF-A0A2N9IZR5-F1
#
_cell.length_a   1.000
_cell.length_b   1.000
_cell.length_c   1.000
_cell.angle_alpha   90.00
_cell.angle_beta   90.00
_cell.angle_gamma   90.00
#
_symmetry.space_group_name_H-M   'P 1'
#
loop_
_entity.id
_entity.type
_entity.pdbx_description
1 polymer ?
#
loop_
_entity_poly.entity_id
_entity_poly.type
_entity_poly.pdbx_seq_one_letter_code
_entity_poly.pdbx_strand_id
1 'polypeptide(L)'
;MRGVLQQSVIEPSALNCDGDKEKKKKRRSSRRSRQTPPPTSVNGPRGEASECLGDGRTCNHVTASLNSSSTKQHVLDTCPPKEHGLDTRPPDEHGVTRASNVAFYSMPTMHISEPVDHVEVQSIPNQHVSDSGRRVLSQSWPEQVAYRGSPITFTNNYFLPAHIEGSQKKYFDPHWSMEAVNEALKKGDAFKALFRVNAHNRLEAYCKIDGVPADVLVSGIAPQNRAVEGDIVVLKVDPLSLWTRMKGSTGSNNSAPVEDGSLLLEDGEIASDGCKGKSKVDADYEYARYRSCPYPEKGSCFGDSTFVGETVHLEPTGPASCNLLHPAASDSSHVGSSNGQNEVVNAVGRICGLISSFPSKRPTGRIVSIIERSPRRDAIVGYLHMKQWFSYREFCRKDTKNKSSLSLSEHEYIHLIPTDPKFPKMVVFVKGLPDCIKKRLEKGDSTVEMELVAARIDDWHEDSPIPQAHVLHIFGRGSELEAQIKAILFENAIRSSEFSPELLSSLPHIPWEMPPEEFRSRRDLRNLCVFTIDPSTASELDDALSIEKLSNGNFRVGVHIADVSYFILPDTALDIEAQVRSTSVYMSQYKLPMLPPQLSANLCSLNPGVDRCAFSIFLDINYAGDVVDRWIGRTVIQSCCKLSYKHAQDIIDGRNNVESSNTIENGYPQLHGNFKWHDVVGSVKSLHEISKILKEKRFSDGALCLESSKVVFLFDDYGFPYDSMLCEQKQSNFLVEEFMLLANRTAAEIISRAFPDSALLRRHPEPNTRKLREFEAFCCKHGLELDASSSGRFNQSLERIREKLKDDTVLFDILISYASRPMQVASYFCSGDLKDCKNDWGHYALAVPHYTHFTSPLRRYPDIIVHRTLAAAIEAEELYLKYRGSLPKVSREEKVARRCFTGIHFDRDAAESLEGKKALSAAALKHRVPCTELLADVAAYCNERKQATRHVKDACDKLYMWLLLKKKEILFSEARVLGLGPRFMSIYIQKLAIERRIYYDEVEGLTVEWLEATSTLVLNLANKRSSRRGGPGKWRALEDIAFVASPSDVNIELGVFGGNSSEQVGDTGVSAQASEPICRLVIPNTEVDPGFFPLTVHLLSTIPVVLHAVGGDDGPLDIGARLYMSSYLM
;
A
#
# COMPACT_ATOMS: atom_id res chain seq x y z
N MET A 1 -36.76 36.06 30.07
CA MET A 1 -36.93 37.49 29.72
C MET A 1 -35.75 37.94 28.86
N ARG A 2 -35.73 39.19 28.36
CA ARG A 2 -34.64 39.77 27.54
C ARG A 2 -33.34 39.95 28.38
N GLY A 3 -32.14 40.01 27.79
CA GLY A 3 -31.80 39.79 26.37
C GLY A 3 -30.38 40.20 25.96
N VAL A 4 -30.15 40.08 24.65
CA VAL A 4 -29.02 40.51 23.78
C VAL A 4 -28.06 41.59 24.32
N LEU A 5 -26.75 41.39 24.11
CA LEU A 5 -25.83 42.41 23.60
C LEU A 5 -24.69 41.78 22.77
N GLN A 6 -23.93 42.59 22.04
CA GLN A 6 -23.29 42.22 20.77
C GLN A 6 -21.78 42.50 20.76
N GLN A 7 -20.99 41.66 20.08
CA GLN A 7 -19.55 41.85 19.89
C GLN A 7 -19.22 42.73 18.67
N SER A 8 -18.16 43.53 18.81
CA SER A 8 -17.33 44.03 17.69
C SER A 8 -15.92 44.31 18.21
N VAL A 9 -14.89 43.82 17.51
CA VAL A 9 -13.48 44.08 17.83
C VAL A 9 -12.75 44.44 16.54
N ILE A 10 -11.90 45.45 16.60
CA ILE A 10 -10.94 45.82 15.56
C ILE A 10 -9.60 46.11 16.24
N GLU A 11 -8.55 45.50 15.69
CA GLU A 11 -7.15 45.94 15.46
C GLU A 11 -6.73 47.42 15.68
N PRO A 12 -5.42 47.80 15.61
CA PRO A 12 -4.19 47.00 15.44
C PRO A 12 -2.97 47.44 16.32
N SER A 13 -1.79 46.92 15.94
CA SER A 13 -0.40 47.27 16.29
C SER A 13 0.04 48.74 16.35
N ALA A 14 1.15 49.01 17.07
CA ALA A 14 2.19 50.02 16.72
C ALA A 14 3.55 49.73 17.40
N LEU A 15 4.66 50.26 16.84
CA LEU A 15 6.02 50.25 17.42
C LEU A 15 6.35 51.60 18.10
N ASN A 16 7.39 51.65 18.94
CA ASN A 16 8.44 52.69 18.88
C ASN A 16 9.68 52.38 19.75
N CYS A 17 10.78 53.10 19.50
CA CYS A 17 12.12 52.90 20.10
C CYS A 17 12.57 54.10 20.98
N ASP A 18 13.44 53.84 21.97
CA ASP A 18 14.74 54.52 22.25
C ASP A 18 15.24 54.25 23.70
N GLY A 19 16.54 54.43 24.02
CA GLY A 19 17.04 54.16 25.39
C GLY A 19 18.51 54.51 25.79
N ASP A 20 19.52 54.21 24.96
CA ASP A 20 20.93 54.71 25.02
C ASP A 20 21.86 54.39 26.27
N LYS A 21 23.20 54.51 26.05
CA LYS A 21 24.35 54.74 27.00
C LYS A 21 25.05 53.60 27.78
N GLU A 22 25.98 52.93 27.07
CA GLU A 22 27.46 52.95 27.30
C GLU A 22 28.21 52.60 28.63
N LYS A 23 29.28 51.76 28.42
CA LYS A 23 30.72 51.91 28.85
C LYS A 23 31.34 51.18 30.10
N LYS A 24 32.32 50.31 29.76
CA LYS A 24 33.70 50.08 30.33
C LYS A 24 33.98 49.07 31.48
N LYS A 25 34.76 48.01 31.11
CA LYS A 25 36.09 47.53 31.65
C LYS A 25 36.27 47.40 33.20
N LYS A 26 36.92 46.37 33.81
CA LYS A 26 38.18 45.68 33.42
C LYS A 26 38.54 44.48 34.37
N ARG A 27 39.15 43.41 33.82
CA ARG A 27 40.07 42.35 34.37
C ARG A 27 40.22 42.01 35.90
N ARG A 28 40.30 40.67 36.12
CA ARG A 28 41.10 39.84 37.08
C ARG A 28 42.39 40.53 37.67
N SER A 29 43.00 40.14 38.81
CA SER A 29 43.26 38.77 39.33
C SER A 29 43.90 38.75 40.75
N SER A 30 43.72 37.67 41.51
CA SER A 30 44.63 37.24 42.60
C SER A 30 44.88 35.71 42.53
N ARG A 31 45.87 35.18 43.29
CA ARG A 31 46.58 33.92 42.94
C ARG A 31 47.52 33.43 44.08
N ARG A 32 47.31 32.22 44.66
CA ARG A 32 48.22 31.38 45.53
C ARG A 32 47.39 30.37 46.39
N SER A 33 47.89 29.24 46.95
CA SER A 33 49.02 28.33 46.62
C SER A 33 49.18 27.14 47.60
N ARG A 34 49.84 26.05 47.15
CA ARG A 34 50.64 25.03 47.90
C ARG A 34 49.95 23.91 48.74
N GLN A 35 50.22 22.66 48.32
CA GLN A 35 50.93 21.53 49.00
C GLN A 35 50.62 21.09 50.47
N THR A 36 50.70 19.76 50.65
CA THR A 36 50.66 18.86 51.84
C THR A 36 51.93 18.96 52.74
N PRO A 37 52.20 18.18 53.85
CA PRO A 37 51.75 16.82 54.29
C PRO A 37 51.63 16.61 55.87
N PRO A 38 52.06 15.51 56.59
CA PRO A 38 51.53 14.12 56.71
C PRO A 38 51.11 13.62 58.17
N PRO A 39 51.58 12.50 58.84
CA PRO A 39 50.67 11.48 59.42
C PRO A 39 50.99 10.91 60.85
N THR A 40 50.32 9.82 61.30
CA THR A 40 50.61 8.93 62.48
C THR A 40 49.77 7.61 62.42
N SER A 41 49.95 6.52 63.20
CA SER A 41 51.17 5.75 63.59
C SER A 41 50.89 4.41 64.35
N VAL A 42 51.07 3.26 63.69
CA VAL A 42 51.57 1.91 64.16
C VAL A 42 51.13 1.27 65.51
N ASN A 43 50.54 0.05 65.50
CA ASN A 43 50.95 -1.20 66.23
C ASN A 43 49.90 -2.37 66.14
N GLY A 44 50.30 -3.64 66.41
CA GLY A 44 49.48 -4.88 66.36
C GLY A 44 49.16 -5.52 67.74
N PRO A 45 49.12 -6.87 67.97
CA PRO A 45 49.32 -8.02 67.06
C PRO A 45 48.40 -9.29 67.30
N ARG A 46 48.68 -10.41 66.58
CA ARG A 46 48.16 -11.83 66.73
C ARG A 46 46.65 -12.05 66.45
N GLY A 47 46.18 -13.17 65.85
CA GLY A 47 46.84 -14.40 65.37
C GLY A 47 45.87 -15.63 65.46
N GLU A 48 46.18 -16.92 65.21
CA GLU A 48 47.38 -17.66 64.71
C GLU A 48 46.93 -19.01 64.05
N ALA A 49 47.70 -19.56 63.09
CA ALA A 49 47.79 -20.97 62.61
C ALA A 49 46.63 -21.76 61.92
N SER A 50 46.86 -22.26 60.69
CA SER A 50 47.17 -23.69 60.40
C SER A 50 47.52 -23.94 58.91
N GLU A 51 48.38 -24.93 58.63
CA GLU A 51 48.90 -25.27 57.28
C GLU A 51 48.35 -26.61 56.76
N CYS A 52 48.43 -26.86 55.45
CA CYS A 52 49.21 -27.98 54.86
C CYS A 52 49.02 -28.14 53.32
N LEU A 53 50.16 -28.11 52.60
CA LEU A 53 50.59 -28.98 51.48
C LEU A 53 49.63 -29.31 50.30
N GLY A 54 50.05 -29.25 49.03
CA GLY A 54 51.35 -28.89 48.44
C GLY A 54 51.45 -29.23 46.94
N ASP A 55 52.50 -28.71 46.27
CA ASP A 55 53.09 -29.01 44.94
C ASP A 55 52.29 -29.71 43.80
N GLY A 56 52.44 -29.33 42.51
CA GLY A 56 53.23 -28.24 41.92
C GLY A 56 53.63 -28.46 40.45
N ARG A 57 54.36 -27.47 39.89
CA ARG A 57 55.22 -27.51 38.67
C ARG A 57 54.62 -27.63 37.24
N THR A 58 54.34 -26.46 36.66
CA THR A 58 55.06 -25.88 35.49
C THR A 58 55.35 -26.67 34.18
N CYS A 59 54.90 -26.05 33.08
CA CYS A 59 55.66 -25.76 31.82
C CYS A 59 55.66 -26.72 30.59
N ASN A 60 55.07 -26.17 29.51
CA ASN A 60 55.68 -25.95 28.18
C ASN A 60 55.51 -26.93 26.99
N HIS A 61 54.79 -26.42 25.98
CA HIS A 61 55.15 -26.33 24.54
C HIS A 61 55.12 -27.56 23.58
N VAL A 62 54.19 -27.43 22.60
CA VAL A 62 54.46 -27.32 21.13
C VAL A 62 54.36 -28.54 20.17
N THR A 63 53.60 -28.31 19.08
CA THR A 63 53.52 -28.97 17.74
C THR A 63 52.92 -30.37 17.49
N ALA A 64 51.90 -30.35 16.61
CA ALA A 64 51.79 -31.07 15.32
C ALA A 64 51.37 -32.57 15.20
N SER A 65 50.15 -32.74 14.69
CA SER A 65 49.82 -33.44 13.42
C SER A 65 49.73 -34.98 13.29
N LEU A 66 48.52 -35.40 12.87
CA LEU A 66 48.16 -36.45 11.86
C LEU A 66 48.04 -37.96 12.22
N ASN A 67 46.96 -38.53 11.63
CA ASN A 67 46.77 -39.90 11.11
C ASN A 67 46.44 -41.14 12.01
N SER A 68 45.13 -41.43 12.08
CA SER A 68 44.46 -42.64 11.52
C SER A 68 44.40 -44.03 12.23
N SER A 69 43.27 -44.72 11.97
CA SER A 69 43.05 -46.19 11.84
C SER A 69 42.63 -47.11 13.01
N SER A 70 41.29 -47.24 13.18
CA SER A 70 40.46 -48.48 13.16
C SER A 70 40.92 -49.88 13.65
N THR A 71 40.04 -50.53 14.45
CA THR A 71 39.68 -51.99 14.46
C THR A 71 38.27 -52.15 15.09
N LYS A 72 37.27 -52.84 14.48
CA LYS A 72 36.95 -54.31 14.37
C LYS A 72 36.52 -54.96 15.72
N GLN A 73 35.56 -55.90 15.82
CA GLN A 73 34.72 -56.72 14.90
C GLN A 73 33.39 -57.09 15.66
N HIS A 74 32.29 -57.76 15.23
CA HIS A 74 31.86 -58.74 14.19
C HIS A 74 30.49 -58.30 13.55
N VAL A 75 29.66 -58.98 12.71
CA VAL A 75 29.21 -60.40 12.43
C VAL A 75 28.27 -60.93 13.55
N LEU A 76 27.12 -61.63 13.35
CA LEU A 76 26.77 -62.75 12.43
C LEU A 76 25.24 -62.88 12.08
N ASP A 77 24.97 -63.50 10.91
CA ASP A 77 23.83 -64.15 10.20
C ASP A 77 22.43 -64.40 10.88
N THR A 78 21.32 -64.80 10.21
CA THR A 78 21.08 -65.49 8.90
C THR A 78 19.70 -65.19 8.26
N CYS A 79 19.49 -65.56 6.98
CA CYS A 79 18.27 -65.46 6.12
C CYS A 79 18.33 -66.56 5.01
N PRO A 80 17.51 -66.56 3.92
CA PRO A 80 16.16 -66.04 3.67
C PRO A 80 15.16 -67.23 3.69
N PRO A 81 14.69 -67.92 2.61
CA PRO A 81 14.34 -67.64 1.19
C PRO A 81 12.78 -67.47 1.06
N LYS A 82 11.97 -67.73 -0.01
CA LYS A 82 11.94 -68.02 -1.49
C LYS A 82 10.44 -67.77 -1.92
N GLU A 83 9.89 -67.75 -3.15
CA GLU A 83 10.22 -67.96 -4.58
C GLU A 83 9.80 -66.66 -5.36
N HIS A 84 10.45 -66.18 -6.43
CA HIS A 84 10.46 -66.52 -7.89
C HIS A 84 9.18 -66.24 -8.72
N GLY A 85 9.26 -65.64 -9.91
CA GLY A 85 10.45 -65.08 -10.60
C GLY A 85 10.22 -64.71 -12.09
N LEU A 86 11.33 -64.47 -12.82
CA LEU A 86 11.48 -64.17 -14.27
C LEU A 86 11.29 -62.68 -14.70
N ASP A 87 12.18 -62.03 -15.49
CA ASP A 87 13.54 -62.47 -15.89
C ASP A 87 14.52 -61.36 -16.37
N THR A 88 15.82 -61.71 -16.39
CA THR A 88 16.96 -61.11 -17.16
C THR A 88 17.53 -59.70 -16.86
N ARG A 89 18.75 -59.44 -17.38
CA ARG A 89 19.70 -58.32 -17.12
C ARG A 89 20.45 -57.92 -18.43
N PRO A 90 21.71 -57.42 -18.42
CA PRO A 90 22.23 -56.03 -18.45
C PRO A 90 22.90 -55.71 -19.85
N PRO A 91 23.91 -54.81 -20.09
CA PRO A 91 24.63 -53.85 -19.22
C PRO A 91 25.02 -52.44 -19.83
N ASP A 92 25.68 -51.63 -18.98
CA ASP A 92 26.81 -50.69 -19.19
C ASP A 92 26.87 -49.49 -20.18
N GLU A 93 27.56 -48.46 -19.66
CA GLU A 93 28.41 -47.39 -20.24
C GLU A 93 27.90 -46.17 -21.06
N HIS A 94 28.49 -45.02 -20.65
CA HIS A 94 28.81 -43.77 -21.37
C HIS A 94 27.77 -43.01 -22.23
N GLY A 95 27.49 -41.76 -21.83
CA GLY A 95 26.81 -40.77 -22.68
C GLY A 95 26.71 -39.35 -22.07
N VAL A 96 27.78 -38.55 -22.14
CA VAL A 96 27.71 -37.12 -21.75
C VAL A 96 27.07 -36.29 -22.87
N THR A 97 25.81 -35.89 -22.69
CA THR A 97 25.11 -34.94 -23.57
C THR A 97 25.15 -33.52 -23.01
N ARG A 98 25.66 -32.57 -23.82
CA ARG A 98 25.68 -31.14 -23.50
C ARG A 98 24.25 -30.60 -23.35
N ALA A 99 23.92 -30.04 -22.19
CA ALA A 99 22.86 -29.05 -22.08
C ALA A 99 23.36 -27.71 -22.65
N SER A 100 22.89 -27.33 -23.83
CA SER A 100 23.22 -26.04 -24.47
C SER A 100 21.96 -25.42 -25.07
N ASN A 101 21.86 -24.10 -24.99
CA ASN A 101 20.73 -23.25 -25.43
C ASN A 101 19.47 -23.32 -24.55
N VAL A 102 19.58 -22.80 -23.32
CA VAL A 102 18.44 -22.20 -22.60
C VAL A 102 18.65 -20.69 -22.60
N ALA A 103 17.75 -19.92 -23.21
CA ALA A 103 17.88 -18.47 -23.29
C ALA A 103 17.54 -17.80 -21.96
N PHE A 104 18.39 -16.89 -21.48
CA PHE A 104 18.20 -16.23 -20.20
C PHE A 104 17.30 -14.99 -20.33
N TYR A 105 16.00 -15.17 -20.15
CA TYR A 105 15.07 -14.04 -20.08
C TYR A 105 15.18 -13.27 -18.75
N SER A 106 14.98 -11.96 -18.88
CA SER A 106 14.88 -10.99 -17.80
C SER A 106 13.77 -11.34 -16.80
N MET A 107 13.87 -10.80 -15.59
CA MET A 107 12.84 -11.00 -14.57
C MET A 107 11.47 -10.49 -15.06
N PRO A 108 10.41 -11.30 -14.98
CA PRO A 108 9.05 -10.83 -15.26
C PRO A 108 8.71 -9.63 -14.37
N THR A 109 8.16 -8.58 -14.96
CA THR A 109 7.58 -7.48 -14.18
C THR A 109 6.28 -7.99 -13.56
N MET A 110 6.33 -8.43 -12.30
CA MET A 110 5.14 -8.89 -11.57
C MET A 110 4.15 -7.71 -11.41
N HIS A 111 3.21 -7.59 -12.33
CA HIS A 111 2.32 -6.45 -12.41
C HIS A 111 1.47 -6.29 -11.13
N ILE A 112 1.45 -5.06 -10.60
CA ILE A 112 0.58 -4.67 -9.48
C ILE A 112 -0.83 -4.42 -10.03
N SER A 113 -1.55 -5.51 -10.28
CA SER A 113 -2.99 -5.52 -10.44
C SER A 113 -3.63 -5.73 -9.06
N GLU A 114 -4.22 -4.69 -8.47
CA GLU A 114 -5.04 -4.81 -7.26
C GLU A 114 -6.43 -5.37 -7.62
N PRO A 115 -6.92 -6.43 -6.95
CA PRO A 115 -8.32 -6.80 -6.97
C PRO A 115 -9.05 -6.09 -5.81
N VAL A 116 -10.14 -5.40 -6.14
CA VAL A 116 -11.20 -5.10 -5.17
C VAL A 116 -12.27 -6.16 -5.35
N ASP A 117 -12.67 -6.82 -4.26
CA ASP A 117 -13.81 -7.73 -4.23
C ASP A 117 -15.08 -6.92 -3.92
N HIS A 118 -16.09 -7.01 -4.79
CA HIS A 118 -17.45 -6.57 -4.51
C HIS A 118 -18.38 -7.78 -4.57
N VAL A 119 -19.33 -7.84 -3.63
CA VAL A 119 -20.37 -8.89 -3.58
C VAL A 119 -21.66 -8.33 -4.16
N GLU A 120 -22.37 -9.09 -5.00
CA GLU A 120 -23.62 -8.64 -5.60
C GLU A 120 -24.79 -8.66 -4.61
N VAL A 121 -25.47 -7.53 -4.45
CA VAL A 121 -26.79 -7.46 -3.81
C VAL A 121 -27.85 -7.85 -4.83
N GLN A 122 -28.55 -8.98 -4.59
CA GLN A 122 -29.63 -9.43 -5.47
C GLN A 122 -30.86 -8.50 -5.34
N SER A 123 -31.45 -8.13 -6.48
CA SER A 123 -32.64 -7.27 -6.54
C SER A 123 -33.84 -7.99 -7.15
N ILE A 124 -34.97 -7.96 -6.43
CA ILE A 124 -36.25 -8.59 -6.77
C ILE A 124 -37.35 -7.52 -6.57
N PRO A 125 -38.40 -7.43 -7.42
CA PRO A 125 -39.08 -6.15 -7.69
C PRO A 125 -40.19 -5.76 -6.70
N ASN A 126 -40.44 -4.45 -6.64
CA ASN A 126 -41.48 -3.82 -5.81
C ASN A 126 -42.91 -4.31 -6.14
N GLN A 127 -43.72 -4.49 -5.09
CA GLN A 127 -45.17 -4.29 -5.14
C GLN A 127 -45.57 -3.13 -4.20
N HIS A 128 -46.66 -2.44 -4.52
CA HIS A 128 -47.10 -1.24 -3.78
C HIS A 128 -47.69 -1.56 -2.40
N VAL A 129 -47.08 -1.02 -1.35
CA VAL A 129 -47.74 -0.70 -0.05
C VAL A 129 -47.24 0.68 0.39
N SER A 130 -48.05 1.43 1.14
CA SER A 130 -47.88 2.87 1.37
C SER A 130 -47.33 3.29 2.73
N ASP A 131 -46.29 4.14 2.66
CA ASP A 131 -46.00 5.29 3.56
C ASP A 131 -45.38 5.08 4.97
N SER A 132 -44.71 6.16 5.41
CA SER A 132 -44.14 6.46 6.74
C SER A 132 -42.87 5.72 7.20
N GLY A 133 -41.68 6.37 7.06
CA GLY A 133 -40.45 5.84 7.68
C GLY A 133 -39.09 6.42 7.24
N ARG A 134 -38.81 7.72 7.50
CA ARG A 134 -37.47 8.39 7.47
C ARG A 134 -36.43 7.99 6.39
N ARG A 135 -36.11 8.92 5.49
CA ARG A 135 -34.75 9.07 4.91
C ARG A 135 -34.02 10.26 5.54
N VAL A 136 -32.79 10.01 6.01
CA VAL A 136 -31.68 10.95 6.26
C VAL A 136 -30.44 10.08 6.00
N LEU A 137 -29.45 10.40 5.18
CA LEU A 137 -28.67 11.64 5.06
C LEU A 137 -28.40 12.04 3.59
N SER A 138 -28.68 13.29 3.24
CA SER A 138 -27.96 14.00 2.16
C SER A 138 -28.09 15.52 2.34
N GLN A 139 -27.05 16.24 1.92
CA GLN A 139 -26.94 17.71 1.87
C GLN A 139 -26.89 18.49 3.20
N SER A 140 -25.80 19.25 3.35
CA SER A 140 -25.89 20.68 3.61
C SER A 140 -24.72 21.43 2.93
N TRP A 141 -24.97 21.95 1.72
CA TRP A 141 -24.25 23.12 1.21
C TRP A 141 -25.17 24.34 1.41
N PRO A 142 -24.66 25.57 1.61
CA PRO A 142 -25.52 26.73 1.86
C PRO A 142 -26.20 27.24 0.59
N GLU A 143 -27.54 27.38 0.61
CA GLU A 143 -28.26 28.13 -0.42
C GLU A 143 -28.13 29.65 -0.22
N GLN A 144 -28.24 30.41 -1.32
CA GLN A 144 -28.69 31.81 -1.26
C GLN A 144 -29.73 32.15 -2.34
N VAL A 145 -30.92 32.51 -1.85
CA VAL A 145 -31.86 33.50 -2.41
C VAL A 145 -32.22 33.36 -3.90
N ALA A 146 -33.29 32.62 -4.17
CA ALA A 146 -33.99 32.69 -5.46
C ALA A 146 -34.81 33.98 -5.59
N TYR A 147 -34.49 34.82 -6.59
CA TYR A 147 -35.37 35.92 -7.01
C TYR A 147 -36.44 35.42 -7.99
N ARG A 148 -37.71 35.77 -7.75
CA ARG A 148 -38.85 35.29 -8.55
C ARG A 148 -39.05 36.13 -9.81
N GLY A 149 -38.82 35.54 -10.99
CA GLY A 149 -39.14 36.14 -12.29
C GLY A 149 -39.75 35.11 -13.24
N SER A 150 -40.90 35.45 -13.85
CA SER A 150 -41.59 34.59 -14.82
C SER A 150 -40.90 34.61 -16.20
N PRO A 151 -40.96 33.53 -16.99
CA PRO A 151 -40.37 33.51 -18.32
C PRO A 151 -41.16 34.44 -19.27
N ILE A 152 -40.48 35.44 -19.83
CA ILE A 152 -41.01 36.26 -20.93
C ILE A 152 -40.59 35.64 -22.26
N THR A 153 -41.57 35.26 -23.07
CA THR A 153 -41.35 34.72 -24.41
C THR A 153 -40.81 35.80 -25.35
N PHE A 154 -39.57 35.67 -25.81
CA PHE A 154 -39.04 36.47 -26.92
C PHE A 154 -38.68 35.57 -28.10
N THR A 155 -39.66 35.36 -28.97
CA THR A 155 -39.43 34.88 -30.33
C THR A 155 -38.80 35.99 -31.15
N ASN A 156 -37.59 35.78 -31.69
CA ASN A 156 -37.25 36.37 -32.98
C ASN A 156 -36.24 35.51 -33.74
N ASN A 157 -36.51 35.26 -35.02
CA ASN A 157 -35.64 34.45 -35.88
C ASN A 157 -34.53 35.31 -36.48
N TYR A 158 -33.28 34.90 -36.33
CA TYR A 158 -32.22 35.25 -37.28
C TYR A 158 -31.44 33.99 -37.67
N PHE A 159 -31.10 33.90 -38.95
CA PHE A 159 -30.72 32.67 -39.63
C PHE A 159 -29.32 32.19 -39.26
N LEU A 160 -29.16 30.89 -39.03
CA LEU A 160 -27.85 30.24 -39.20
C LEU A 160 -27.51 30.16 -40.70
N PRO A 161 -26.26 30.44 -41.11
CA PRO A 161 -25.73 29.95 -42.37
C PRO A 161 -25.69 28.41 -42.37
N ALA A 162 -26.07 27.78 -43.48
CA ALA A 162 -26.14 26.33 -43.56
C ALA A 162 -24.77 25.65 -43.76
N HIS A 163 -24.62 24.50 -43.11
CA HIS A 163 -23.77 23.34 -43.46
C HIS A 163 -22.59 23.56 -44.42
N ILE A 164 -21.37 23.42 -43.89
CA ILE A 164 -20.30 22.71 -44.58
C ILE A 164 -20.14 21.36 -43.86
N GLU A 165 -20.70 20.29 -44.42
CA GLU A 165 -20.55 18.93 -43.91
C GLU A 165 -19.19 18.34 -44.29
N GLY A 166 -18.15 18.82 -43.61
CA GLY A 166 -16.99 17.96 -43.33
C GLY A 166 -17.40 16.99 -42.22
N SER A 167 -17.35 15.69 -42.48
CA SER A 167 -17.73 14.68 -41.47
C SER A 167 -16.77 14.74 -40.28
N GLN A 168 -17.21 15.34 -39.16
CA GLN A 168 -16.44 15.31 -37.92
C GLN A 168 -16.24 13.85 -37.49
N LYS A 169 -14.96 13.48 -37.37
CA LYS A 169 -14.52 12.11 -37.14
C LYS A 169 -14.68 11.79 -35.66
N LYS A 170 -15.87 11.31 -35.27
CA LYS A 170 -16.19 10.90 -33.89
C LYS A 170 -15.06 10.03 -33.33
N TYR A 171 -14.50 10.42 -32.19
CA TYR A 171 -13.37 9.73 -31.58
C TYR A 171 -13.78 8.49 -30.77
N PHE A 172 -15.05 8.41 -30.41
CA PHE A 172 -15.62 7.37 -29.57
C PHE A 172 -17.02 6.99 -30.05
N ASP A 173 -17.42 5.74 -29.78
CA ASP A 173 -18.81 5.32 -29.96
C ASP A 173 -19.74 6.00 -28.93
N PRO A 174 -21.01 6.27 -29.26
CA PRO A 174 -22.01 6.65 -28.28
C PRO A 174 -22.22 5.52 -27.26
N HIS A 175 -22.43 5.86 -25.98
CA HIS A 175 -22.71 4.85 -24.96
C HIS A 175 -24.10 4.22 -25.18
N TRP A 176 -24.22 2.91 -24.93
CA TRP A 176 -25.47 2.17 -25.07
C TRP A 176 -26.52 2.65 -24.06
N SER A 177 -27.79 2.66 -24.48
CA SER A 177 -28.91 2.94 -23.58
C SER A 177 -28.97 1.92 -22.45
N MET A 178 -29.46 2.33 -21.27
CA MET A 178 -29.50 1.43 -20.11
C MET A 178 -30.42 0.21 -20.32
N GLU A 179 -31.39 0.32 -21.22
CA GLU A 179 -32.24 -0.79 -21.69
C GLU A 179 -31.40 -1.83 -22.45
N ALA A 180 -30.62 -1.40 -23.45
CA ALA A 180 -29.74 -2.28 -24.22
C ALA A 180 -28.60 -2.88 -23.37
N VAL A 181 -28.08 -2.11 -22.40
CA VAL A 181 -27.15 -2.61 -21.38
C VAL A 181 -27.81 -3.72 -20.56
N ASN A 182 -29.00 -3.48 -20.00
CA ASN A 182 -29.71 -4.47 -19.17
C ASN A 182 -30.11 -5.73 -19.96
N GLU A 183 -30.40 -5.61 -21.25
CA GLU A 183 -30.66 -6.76 -22.12
C GLU A 183 -29.38 -7.56 -22.43
N ALA A 184 -28.28 -6.89 -22.77
CA ALA A 184 -27.00 -7.54 -23.07
C ALA A 184 -26.37 -8.21 -21.83
N LEU A 185 -26.51 -7.60 -20.65
CA LEU A 185 -26.11 -8.20 -19.38
C LEU A 185 -26.91 -9.47 -19.10
N LYS A 186 -28.24 -9.47 -19.32
CA LYS A 186 -29.10 -10.66 -19.10
C LYS A 186 -28.80 -11.83 -20.04
N LYS A 187 -28.36 -11.55 -21.28
CA LYS A 187 -27.98 -12.56 -22.28
C LYS A 187 -26.53 -13.07 -22.14
N GLY A 188 -25.70 -12.41 -21.33
CA GLY A 188 -24.25 -12.66 -21.29
C GLY A 188 -23.50 -12.21 -22.56
N ASP A 189 -24.05 -11.25 -23.30
CA ASP A 189 -23.43 -10.62 -24.48
C ASP A 189 -22.44 -9.50 -24.10
N ALA A 190 -22.53 -9.02 -22.86
CA ALA A 190 -21.66 -8.04 -22.23
C ALA A 190 -21.63 -8.28 -20.71
N PHE A 191 -20.64 -7.71 -20.01
CA PHE A 191 -20.36 -7.98 -18.60
C PHE A 191 -20.14 -6.67 -17.82
N LYS A 192 -20.59 -6.63 -16.56
CA LYS A 192 -20.21 -5.59 -15.59
C LYS A 192 -18.76 -5.86 -15.16
N ALA A 193 -17.92 -4.82 -15.12
CA ALA A 193 -16.51 -4.94 -14.78
C ALA A 193 -15.96 -3.67 -14.11
N LEU A 194 -14.93 -3.82 -13.28
CA LEU A 194 -14.13 -2.69 -12.77
C LEU A 194 -13.01 -2.34 -13.77
N PHE A 195 -12.95 -1.08 -14.20
CA PHE A 195 -11.98 -0.59 -15.18
C PHE A 195 -10.70 -0.08 -14.50
N ARG A 196 -9.55 -0.68 -14.82
CA ARG A 196 -8.23 -0.31 -14.26
C ARG A 196 -7.22 0.04 -15.37
N VAL A 197 -6.58 1.19 -15.30
CA VAL A 197 -5.65 1.72 -16.32
C VAL A 197 -4.20 1.35 -15.98
N ASN A 198 -3.41 0.97 -16.99
CA ASN A 198 -1.98 0.76 -16.84
C ASN A 198 -1.24 2.10 -16.65
N ALA A 199 -0.72 2.34 -15.45
CA ALA A 199 0.00 3.58 -15.10
C ALA A 199 1.27 3.84 -15.94
N HIS A 200 1.86 2.83 -16.58
CA HIS A 200 3.01 2.99 -17.48
C HIS A 200 2.62 3.19 -18.95
N ASN A 201 1.40 2.82 -19.33
CA ASN A 201 0.89 2.97 -20.70
C ASN A 201 -0.62 3.16 -20.65
N ARG A 202 -1.08 4.40 -20.56
CA ARG A 202 -2.52 4.74 -20.48
C ARG A 202 -3.36 4.13 -21.63
N LEU A 203 -2.76 3.80 -22.77
CA LEU A 203 -3.45 3.13 -23.88
C LEU A 203 -3.87 1.68 -23.56
N GLU A 204 -3.37 1.07 -22.48
CA GLU A 204 -3.80 -0.22 -21.98
C GLU A 204 -4.67 -0.05 -20.71
N ALA A 205 -5.82 -0.72 -20.69
CA ALA A 205 -6.65 -0.90 -19.50
C ALA A 205 -7.08 -2.36 -19.35
N TYR A 206 -7.46 -2.73 -18.13
CA TYR A 206 -7.72 -4.09 -17.69
C TYR A 206 -9.04 -4.17 -16.93
N CYS A 207 -9.95 -4.98 -17.44
CA CYS A 207 -11.27 -5.22 -16.84
C CYS A 207 -11.31 -6.63 -16.21
N LYS A 208 -11.59 -6.69 -14.91
CA LYS A 208 -11.90 -7.95 -14.21
C LYS A 208 -13.38 -8.28 -14.49
N ILE A 209 -13.64 -9.47 -15.04
CA ILE A 209 -14.99 -10.07 -15.07
C ILE A 209 -14.99 -11.17 -14.00
N ASP A 210 -15.96 -11.16 -13.10
CA ASP A 210 -16.03 -12.18 -12.05
C ASP A 210 -16.34 -13.57 -12.63
N GLY A 211 -15.70 -14.60 -12.06
CA GLY A 211 -15.66 -15.95 -12.62
C GLY A 211 -14.68 -16.18 -13.78
N VAL A 212 -14.11 -15.13 -14.38
CA VAL A 212 -13.10 -15.27 -15.46
C VAL A 212 -11.67 -15.20 -14.87
N PRO A 213 -10.79 -16.19 -15.12
CA PRO A 213 -9.48 -16.29 -14.47
C PRO A 213 -8.40 -15.33 -15.04
N ALA A 214 -8.73 -14.50 -16.03
CA ALA A 214 -7.80 -13.57 -16.67
C ALA A 214 -8.49 -12.24 -16.99
N ASP A 215 -7.84 -11.13 -16.64
CA ASP A 215 -8.31 -9.78 -16.96
C ASP A 215 -8.39 -9.57 -18.48
N VAL A 216 -9.48 -8.96 -18.94
CA VAL A 216 -9.69 -8.60 -20.35
C VAL A 216 -8.95 -7.30 -20.66
N LEU A 217 -8.16 -7.31 -21.74
CA LEU A 217 -7.40 -6.16 -22.21
C LEU A 217 -8.26 -5.23 -23.07
N VAL A 218 -8.37 -3.98 -22.66
CA VAL A 218 -8.95 -2.88 -23.45
C VAL A 218 -7.80 -2.01 -23.94
N SER A 219 -7.57 -1.99 -25.26
CA SER A 219 -6.36 -1.38 -25.86
C SER A 219 -6.72 -0.26 -26.85
N GLY A 220 -6.03 0.88 -26.74
CA GLY A 220 -6.29 2.10 -27.51
C GLY A 220 -7.37 2.99 -26.90
N ILE A 221 -7.42 4.26 -27.32
CA ILE A 221 -8.32 5.26 -26.74
C ILE A 221 -9.79 4.93 -27.04
N ALA A 222 -10.16 4.67 -28.29
CA ALA A 222 -11.56 4.45 -28.67
C ALA A 222 -12.22 3.25 -27.93
N PRO A 223 -11.59 2.07 -27.81
CA PRO A 223 -12.14 0.96 -27.03
C PRO A 223 -12.30 1.21 -25.53
N GLN A 224 -11.57 2.17 -24.95
CA GLN A 224 -11.77 2.61 -23.55
C GLN A 224 -13.03 3.50 -23.38
N ASN A 225 -13.57 4.05 -24.46
CA ASN A 225 -14.85 4.76 -24.53
C ASN A 225 -15.16 5.69 -23.34
N ARG A 226 -14.30 6.71 -23.13
CA ARG A 226 -14.43 7.77 -22.10
C ARG A 226 -14.36 7.28 -20.64
N ALA A 227 -14.02 6.02 -20.39
CA ALA A 227 -13.79 5.48 -19.05
C ALA A 227 -12.45 5.97 -18.46
N VAL A 228 -12.38 6.01 -17.12
CA VAL A 228 -11.19 6.34 -16.33
C VAL A 228 -11.00 5.35 -15.18
N GLU A 229 -9.84 5.40 -14.53
CA GLU A 229 -9.48 4.55 -13.39
C GLU A 229 -10.61 4.46 -12.35
N GLY A 230 -11.05 3.24 -12.06
CA GLY A 230 -12.05 2.95 -11.04
C GLY A 230 -13.50 3.22 -11.44
N ASP A 231 -13.79 3.47 -12.73
CA ASP A 231 -15.18 3.41 -13.22
C ASP A 231 -15.68 1.96 -13.23
N ILE A 232 -17.00 1.78 -13.02
CA ILE A 232 -17.66 0.49 -13.23
C ILE A 232 -18.39 0.53 -14.56
N VAL A 233 -17.99 -0.38 -15.45
CA VAL A 233 -18.24 -0.30 -16.90
C VAL A 233 -18.96 -1.54 -17.43
N VAL A 234 -19.63 -1.36 -18.57
CA VAL A 234 -20.14 -2.47 -19.39
C VAL A 234 -19.08 -2.78 -20.45
N LEU A 235 -18.49 -3.96 -20.35
CA LEU A 235 -17.50 -4.48 -21.28
C LEU A 235 -18.14 -5.48 -22.24
N LYS A 236 -17.94 -5.28 -23.55
CA LYS A 236 -18.16 -6.33 -24.56
C LYS A 236 -16.83 -6.99 -24.90
N VAL A 237 -16.75 -8.30 -24.69
CA VAL A 237 -15.58 -9.12 -25.05
C VAL A 237 -15.56 -9.34 -26.57
N ASP A 238 -14.38 -9.24 -27.17
CA ASP A 238 -14.19 -9.45 -28.61
C ASP A 238 -14.10 -10.94 -28.98
N PRO A 239 -14.37 -11.31 -30.25
CA PRO A 239 -14.11 -12.67 -30.73
C PRO A 239 -12.62 -13.04 -30.70
N LEU A 240 -12.35 -14.34 -30.59
CA LEU A 240 -11.01 -14.95 -30.50
C LEU A 240 -10.04 -14.53 -31.64
N SER A 241 -10.55 -14.08 -32.78
CA SER A 241 -9.76 -13.55 -33.89
C SER A 241 -9.01 -12.26 -33.52
N LEU A 242 -9.57 -11.42 -32.65
CA LEU A 242 -8.99 -10.15 -32.20
C LEU A 242 -8.13 -10.28 -30.92
N TRP A 243 -8.20 -11.41 -30.24
CA TRP A 243 -7.47 -11.66 -28.99
C TRP A 243 -5.94 -11.59 -29.20
N THR A 244 -5.29 -10.74 -28.41
CA THR A 244 -3.86 -10.41 -28.54
C THR A 244 -2.97 -11.56 -28.09
N ARG A 245 -1.97 -11.96 -28.90
CA ARG A 245 -0.96 -12.95 -28.50
C ARG A 245 -0.08 -12.40 -27.39
N MET A 246 0.06 -13.13 -26.29
CA MET A 246 0.91 -12.74 -25.16
C MET A 246 2.39 -12.87 -25.53
N LYS A 247 3.15 -11.77 -25.31
CA LYS A 247 4.60 -11.76 -25.49
C LYS A 247 5.23 -12.72 -24.46
N GLY A 248 6.04 -13.67 -24.93
CA GLY A 248 6.64 -14.74 -24.12
C GLY A 248 6.13 -16.15 -24.42
N SER A 249 5.04 -16.32 -25.17
CA SER A 249 4.57 -17.66 -25.60
C SER A 249 5.16 -18.06 -26.96
N THR A 250 6.22 -18.87 -26.95
CA THR A 250 6.86 -19.45 -28.14
C THR A 250 6.15 -20.72 -28.62
N GLY A 251 5.00 -20.56 -29.25
CA GLY A 251 4.48 -21.58 -30.16
C GLY A 251 5.30 -21.60 -31.46
N SER A 252 6.01 -22.68 -31.74
CA SER A 252 6.73 -22.86 -33.01
C SER A 252 5.74 -23.00 -34.17
N ASN A 253 5.94 -22.19 -35.23
CA ASN A 253 5.83 -22.59 -36.64
C ASN A 253 6.18 -21.40 -37.54
N ASN A 254 7.11 -21.60 -38.48
CA ASN A 254 7.52 -20.61 -39.48
C ASN A 254 6.85 -20.91 -40.84
N SER A 255 6.08 -19.97 -41.40
CA SER A 255 5.91 -19.80 -42.87
C SER A 255 4.96 -18.65 -43.24
N ALA A 256 5.51 -17.48 -43.55
CA ALA A 256 4.94 -16.46 -44.46
C ALA A 256 6.03 -15.41 -44.79
N PRO A 257 6.07 -14.83 -46.01
CA PRO A 257 7.11 -13.89 -46.42
C PRO A 257 6.83 -12.43 -46.01
N VAL A 258 7.82 -11.57 -46.28
CA VAL A 258 7.82 -10.11 -46.05
C VAL A 258 7.01 -9.38 -47.13
N GLU A 259 6.26 -8.35 -46.74
CA GLU A 259 5.99 -7.18 -47.59
C GLU A 259 5.82 -5.91 -46.73
N ASP A 260 6.08 -4.73 -47.31
CA ASP A 260 6.48 -3.53 -46.56
C ASP A 260 5.34 -2.67 -45.98
N GLY A 261 5.55 -2.18 -44.74
CA GLY A 261 4.62 -1.30 -44.04
C GLY A 261 4.97 0.18 -44.17
N SER A 262 4.55 0.83 -45.26
CA SER A 262 4.69 2.29 -45.43
C SER A 262 3.50 3.04 -44.80
N LEU A 263 3.63 3.48 -43.55
CA LEU A 263 2.76 4.50 -42.96
C LEU A 263 3.41 5.88 -43.10
N LEU A 264 2.67 6.81 -43.71
CA LEU A 264 3.08 8.21 -43.82
C LEU A 264 2.90 8.93 -42.48
N LEU A 265 3.89 9.75 -42.12
CA LEU A 265 3.75 10.81 -41.13
C LEU A 265 3.57 12.13 -41.89
N GLU A 266 2.56 12.91 -41.53
CA GLU A 266 2.47 14.33 -41.87
C GLU A 266 3.05 15.16 -40.72
N ASP A 267 3.94 16.08 -41.05
CA ASP A 267 4.04 17.41 -40.41
C ASP A 267 4.84 18.33 -41.36
N GLY A 268 4.60 19.63 -41.32
CA GLY A 268 4.96 20.55 -42.42
C GLY A 268 6.17 21.46 -42.20
N GLU A 269 6.67 21.97 -43.34
CA GLU A 269 7.28 23.32 -43.58
C GLU A 269 8.55 23.74 -42.76
N ILE A 270 9.43 24.69 -43.17
CA ILE A 270 9.44 25.76 -44.20
C ILE A 270 10.89 25.92 -44.79
N ALA A 271 11.05 26.23 -46.09
CA ALA A 271 12.22 26.87 -46.77
C ALA A 271 13.63 26.21 -46.74
N SER A 272 14.58 26.49 -47.65
CA SER A 272 14.55 27.04 -49.04
C SER A 272 15.92 26.89 -49.72
N ASP A 273 15.96 26.49 -51.00
CA ASP A 273 16.54 27.26 -52.13
C ASP A 273 16.17 26.53 -53.46
N GLY A 274 16.29 27.17 -54.63
CA GLY A 274 15.62 26.72 -55.86
C GLY A 274 16.49 26.43 -57.08
N CYS A 275 15.95 25.65 -58.03
CA CYS A 275 16.39 25.70 -59.43
C CYS A 275 15.28 25.40 -60.47
N LYS A 276 15.15 26.37 -61.39
CA LYS A 276 14.44 26.40 -62.69
C LYS A 276 14.06 25.05 -63.34
N GLY A 277 12.79 24.87 -63.70
CA GLY A 277 12.32 23.77 -64.57
C GLY A 277 10.95 24.04 -65.23
N LYS A 278 10.95 24.56 -66.46
CA LYS A 278 9.73 24.91 -67.21
C LYS A 278 9.13 23.72 -67.97
N SER A 279 7.81 23.50 -67.88
CA SER A 279 6.94 23.13 -69.03
C SER A 279 5.44 23.24 -68.68
N LYS A 280 4.61 23.56 -69.69
CA LYS A 280 3.14 23.59 -69.65
C LYS A 280 2.56 22.66 -70.73
N VAL A 281 1.49 21.95 -70.39
CA VAL A 281 0.23 21.70 -71.17
C VAL A 281 -0.76 21.20 -70.07
N ASP A 282 -1.99 21.70 -69.85
CA ASP A 282 -3.15 21.99 -70.73
C ASP A 282 -3.59 20.73 -71.51
N ALA A 283 -4.78 20.15 -71.40
CA ALA A 283 -5.96 20.37 -70.53
C ALA A 283 -6.65 18.96 -70.27
N ASP A 284 -7.95 18.72 -69.97
CA ASP A 284 -9.19 19.53 -69.97
C ASP A 284 -10.35 18.88 -69.15
N TYR A 285 -11.53 19.50 -69.20
CA TYR A 285 -12.90 19.14 -68.77
C TYR A 285 -13.47 17.85 -69.46
N GLU A 286 -14.58 17.16 -69.11
CA GLU A 286 -15.83 17.31 -68.29
C GLU A 286 -16.26 15.91 -67.73
N TYR A 287 -17.34 15.61 -66.98
CA TYR A 287 -18.17 16.26 -65.92
C TYR A 287 -19.33 15.28 -65.49
N ALA A 288 -20.14 15.62 -64.46
CA ALA A 288 -21.43 15.00 -64.04
C ALA A 288 -21.45 13.53 -63.51
N ARG A 289 -22.53 13.00 -62.86
CA ARG A 289 -23.31 13.47 -61.66
C ARG A 289 -24.31 12.36 -61.19
N TYR A 290 -24.45 12.13 -59.87
CA TYR A 290 -25.42 11.19 -59.22
C TYR A 290 -25.25 9.68 -59.59
N ARG A 291 -25.85 8.67 -58.93
CA ARG A 291 -26.98 8.58 -57.95
C ARG A 291 -26.75 7.44 -56.91
N SER A 292 -27.58 7.37 -55.87
CA SER A 292 -27.42 6.56 -54.63
C SER A 292 -28.08 5.17 -54.61
N CYS A 293 -27.70 4.35 -53.60
CA CYS A 293 -28.45 3.22 -52.97
C CYS A 293 -28.66 1.91 -53.77
N PRO A 294 -29.08 0.76 -53.16
CA PRO A 294 -29.07 0.31 -51.74
C PRO A 294 -28.55 -1.16 -51.53
N TYR A 295 -28.83 -1.74 -50.34
CA TYR A 295 -28.77 -3.17 -49.98
C TYR A 295 -29.42 -4.16 -50.98
N PRO A 296 -29.05 -5.45 -50.88
CA PRO A 296 -30.03 -6.55 -50.94
C PRO A 296 -29.91 -7.57 -49.78
N GLU A 297 -30.96 -8.37 -49.58
CA GLU A 297 -31.00 -9.54 -48.70
C GLU A 297 -31.74 -10.71 -49.39
N LYS A 298 -31.44 -11.95 -49.00
CA LYS A 298 -32.14 -13.23 -49.34
C LYS A 298 -32.29 -13.62 -50.83
N GLY A 299 -31.53 -14.66 -51.20
CA GLY A 299 -31.49 -15.28 -52.54
C GLY A 299 -32.56 -16.33 -52.86
N SER A 300 -32.23 -17.19 -53.83
CA SER A 300 -32.98 -18.40 -54.23
C SER A 300 -32.04 -19.46 -54.80
N CYS A 301 -32.55 -20.64 -55.19
CA CYS A 301 -31.76 -21.87 -55.46
C CYS A 301 -31.96 -22.45 -56.87
N PHE A 302 -31.20 -23.52 -57.19
CA PHE A 302 -31.20 -24.34 -58.41
C PHE A 302 -30.55 -23.69 -59.66
N GLY A 303 -29.89 -24.43 -60.57
CA GLY A 303 -29.53 -25.86 -60.57
C GLY A 303 -29.02 -26.32 -61.96
N ASP A 304 -28.16 -27.36 -62.02
CA ASP A 304 -27.61 -28.02 -63.24
C ASP A 304 -26.73 -27.15 -64.18
N SER A 305 -25.82 -27.61 -65.06
CA SER A 305 -25.05 -28.86 -65.33
C SER A 305 -23.96 -28.53 -66.43
N THR A 306 -23.09 -29.35 -67.06
CA THR A 306 -22.80 -30.81 -67.16
C THR A 306 -21.30 -31.05 -67.51
N PHE A 307 -20.53 -31.85 -66.73
CA PHE A 307 -19.26 -32.56 -67.11
C PHE A 307 -18.03 -31.70 -67.53
N VAL A 308 -16.75 -32.16 -67.55
CA VAL A 308 -16.04 -33.46 -67.36
C VAL A 308 -14.85 -33.19 -66.39
N GLY A 309 -14.22 -34.10 -65.63
CA GLY A 309 -14.40 -35.55 -65.38
C GLY A 309 -13.07 -36.33 -65.36
N GLU A 310 -13.02 -37.47 -64.65
CA GLU A 310 -11.97 -38.54 -64.65
C GLU A 310 -10.56 -38.22 -64.11
N THR A 311 -9.88 -39.09 -63.33
CA THR A 311 -10.15 -40.43 -62.71
C THR A 311 -9.32 -40.52 -61.39
N VAL A 312 -9.29 -41.55 -60.52
CA VAL A 312 -9.69 -42.99 -60.56
C VAL A 312 -10.18 -43.48 -59.17
N HIS A 313 -10.55 -44.75 -59.03
CA HIS A 313 -11.06 -45.40 -57.80
C HIS A 313 -10.01 -46.17 -56.97
N LEU A 314 -10.29 -46.39 -55.67
CA LEU A 314 -10.64 -47.73 -55.12
C LEU A 314 -11.10 -47.68 -53.64
N GLU A 315 -12.23 -48.35 -53.33
CA GLU A 315 -12.66 -48.73 -51.96
C GLU A 315 -12.15 -50.16 -51.61
N PRO A 316 -12.43 -50.72 -50.39
CA PRO A 316 -13.71 -51.44 -50.20
C PRO A 316 -14.36 -51.40 -48.79
N THR A 317 -15.69 -51.27 -48.75
CA THR A 317 -16.71 -51.98 -47.91
C THR A 317 -16.54 -52.24 -46.39
N GLY A 318 -17.63 -52.06 -45.61
CA GLY A 318 -17.79 -52.50 -44.20
C GLY A 318 -18.17 -54.01 -44.03
N PRO A 319 -18.90 -54.48 -42.96
CA PRO A 319 -19.78 -53.72 -42.05
C PRO A 319 -19.92 -54.21 -40.55
N ALA A 320 -20.87 -53.58 -39.82
CA ALA A 320 -21.86 -54.16 -38.86
C ALA A 320 -21.63 -54.32 -37.31
N SER A 321 -22.55 -53.69 -36.56
CA SER A 321 -23.12 -54.07 -35.23
C SER A 321 -22.28 -53.83 -33.95
N CYS A 322 -22.84 -53.68 -32.73
CA CYS A 322 -24.26 -53.71 -32.31
C CYS A 322 -24.57 -52.82 -31.07
N ASN A 323 -25.86 -52.68 -30.72
CA ASN A 323 -26.43 -51.75 -29.72
C ASN A 323 -26.28 -52.18 -28.25
N LEU A 324 -26.59 -51.26 -27.30
CA LEU A 324 -27.64 -51.45 -26.28
C LEU A 324 -28.09 -50.11 -25.63
N LEU A 325 -29.08 -50.14 -24.72
CA LEU A 325 -30.13 -49.09 -24.57
C LEU A 325 -30.22 -48.35 -23.22
N HIS A 326 -31.01 -47.26 -23.26
CA HIS A 326 -31.54 -46.38 -22.19
C HIS A 326 -32.15 -47.07 -20.95
N PRO A 327 -32.48 -46.28 -19.90
CA PRO A 327 -33.91 -45.95 -19.67
C PRO A 327 -34.23 -44.44 -19.59
N ALA A 328 -35.52 -44.11 -19.73
CA ALA A 328 -36.17 -42.84 -19.34
C ALA A 328 -36.88 -43.03 -17.96
N ALA A 329 -37.56 -42.08 -17.30
CA ALA A 329 -38.01 -40.73 -17.66
C ALA A 329 -37.85 -39.78 -16.41
N SER A 330 -38.66 -38.78 -16.02
CA SER A 330 -40.01 -38.32 -16.40
C SER A 330 -40.24 -36.81 -16.10
N ASP A 331 -41.44 -36.33 -16.45
CA ASP A 331 -42.04 -35.04 -16.08
C ASP A 331 -42.30 -34.92 -14.54
N SER A 332 -42.66 -33.77 -13.93
CA SER A 332 -43.43 -32.65 -14.48
C SER A 332 -43.32 -31.30 -13.72
N SER A 333 -43.45 -30.21 -14.49
CA SER A 333 -43.98 -28.86 -14.16
C SER A 333 -43.84 -28.25 -12.76
N HIS A 334 -43.14 -27.10 -12.69
CA HIS A 334 -43.72 -25.85 -12.16
C HIS A 334 -43.06 -24.63 -12.84
N VAL A 335 -43.80 -23.52 -12.99
CA VAL A 335 -43.34 -22.31 -13.70
C VAL A 335 -42.77 -21.28 -12.71
N GLY A 336 -41.54 -20.79 -12.96
CA GLY A 336 -40.88 -19.81 -12.08
C GLY A 336 -39.57 -19.22 -12.63
N SER A 337 -39.69 -18.20 -13.49
CA SER A 337 -38.64 -17.27 -13.98
C SER A 337 -37.21 -17.37 -13.39
N SER A 338 -36.25 -17.94 -14.14
CA SER A 338 -34.81 -17.88 -13.78
C SER A 338 -33.79 -17.84 -14.95
N ASN A 339 -34.21 -17.93 -16.23
CA ASN A 339 -33.31 -18.17 -17.38
C ASN A 339 -32.04 -17.29 -17.47
N GLY A 340 -32.12 -15.99 -17.18
CA GLY A 340 -31.02 -15.05 -17.43
C GLY A 340 -29.73 -15.37 -16.67
N GLN A 341 -29.79 -15.86 -15.43
CA GLN A 341 -28.58 -16.25 -14.68
C GLN A 341 -27.86 -17.44 -15.32
N ASN A 342 -28.61 -18.40 -15.88
CA ASN A 342 -28.02 -19.52 -16.61
C ASN A 342 -27.32 -19.06 -17.90
N GLU A 343 -27.85 -18.07 -18.61
CA GLU A 343 -27.23 -17.55 -19.84
C GLU A 343 -25.89 -16.86 -19.57
N VAL A 344 -25.80 -16.08 -18.49
CA VAL A 344 -24.56 -15.42 -18.03
C VAL A 344 -23.51 -16.43 -17.55
N VAL A 345 -23.88 -17.39 -16.71
CA VAL A 345 -22.96 -18.45 -16.24
C VAL A 345 -22.44 -19.27 -17.41
N ASN A 346 -23.29 -19.61 -18.38
CA ASN A 346 -22.87 -20.26 -19.63
C ASN A 346 -21.93 -19.37 -20.46
N ALA A 347 -22.11 -18.04 -20.48
CA ALA A 347 -21.23 -17.12 -21.18
C ALA A 347 -19.83 -17.02 -20.55
N VAL A 348 -19.76 -16.92 -19.22
CA VAL A 348 -18.49 -17.00 -18.47
C VAL A 348 -17.81 -18.35 -18.73
N GLY A 349 -18.55 -19.46 -18.67
CA GLY A 349 -18.05 -20.79 -18.99
C GLY A 349 -17.44 -20.90 -20.40
N ARG A 350 -18.09 -20.32 -21.42
CA ARG A 350 -17.54 -20.24 -22.79
C ARG A 350 -16.22 -19.47 -22.83
N ILE A 351 -16.12 -18.33 -22.15
CA ILE A 351 -14.89 -17.51 -22.10
C ILE A 351 -13.76 -18.29 -21.42
N CYS A 352 -14.03 -18.94 -20.29
CA CYS A 352 -13.05 -19.76 -19.57
C CYS A 352 -12.57 -20.98 -20.38
N GLY A 353 -13.46 -21.63 -21.13
CA GLY A 353 -13.10 -22.69 -22.07
C GLY A 353 -12.21 -22.20 -23.20
N LEU A 354 -12.47 -21.00 -23.76
CA LEU A 354 -11.62 -20.39 -24.79
C LEU A 354 -10.24 -20.00 -24.26
N ILE A 355 -10.15 -19.42 -23.06
CA ILE A 355 -8.87 -19.10 -22.40
C ILE A 355 -8.04 -20.38 -22.18
N SER A 356 -8.69 -21.44 -21.69
CA SER A 356 -8.04 -22.74 -21.45
C SER A 356 -7.57 -23.42 -22.74
N SER A 357 -8.29 -23.22 -23.85
CA SER A 357 -7.95 -23.75 -25.17
C SER A 357 -6.84 -22.96 -25.87
N PHE A 358 -6.69 -21.67 -25.56
CA PHE A 358 -5.74 -20.76 -26.22
C PHE A 358 -4.88 -19.98 -25.20
N PRO A 359 -4.09 -20.64 -24.34
CA PRO A 359 -3.31 -19.99 -23.27
C PRO A 359 -2.20 -19.04 -23.76
N SER A 360 -1.92 -19.02 -25.07
CA SER A 360 -1.01 -18.04 -25.72
C SER A 360 -1.68 -16.72 -26.11
N LYS A 361 -3.02 -16.62 -25.99
CA LYS A 361 -3.81 -15.42 -26.30
C LYS A 361 -4.42 -14.83 -25.03
N ARG A 362 -4.56 -13.50 -24.99
CA ARG A 362 -5.30 -12.75 -23.95
C ARG A 362 -6.63 -12.26 -24.53
N PRO A 363 -7.75 -12.42 -23.81
CA PRO A 363 -9.02 -11.80 -24.18
C PRO A 363 -8.88 -10.29 -24.37
N THR A 364 -9.49 -9.76 -25.43
CA THR A 364 -9.67 -8.32 -25.63
C THR A 364 -11.14 -7.94 -25.53
N GLY A 365 -11.42 -6.65 -25.33
CA GLY A 365 -12.78 -6.13 -25.36
C GLY A 365 -12.82 -4.61 -25.41
N ARG A 366 -14.04 -4.07 -25.45
CA ARG A 366 -14.32 -2.64 -25.55
C ARG A 366 -15.47 -2.21 -24.64
N ILE A 367 -15.40 -0.98 -24.16
CA ILE A 367 -16.39 -0.39 -23.27
C ILE A 367 -17.57 0.14 -24.08
N VAL A 368 -18.78 -0.31 -23.75
CA VAL A 368 -20.02 0.08 -24.44
C VAL A 368 -20.87 1.05 -23.62
N SER A 369 -20.70 1.08 -22.29
CA SER A 369 -21.33 2.08 -21.40
C SER A 369 -20.58 2.15 -20.06
N ILE A 370 -20.79 3.24 -19.31
CA ILE A 370 -20.29 3.44 -17.94
C ILE A 370 -21.52 3.45 -17.02
N ILE A 371 -21.61 2.49 -16.10
CA ILE A 371 -22.78 2.37 -15.20
C ILE A 371 -22.60 3.29 -14.00
N GLU A 372 -21.44 3.24 -13.37
CA GLU A 372 -21.14 3.96 -12.12
C GLU A 372 -19.81 4.70 -12.30
N ARG A 373 -19.86 6.02 -12.17
CA ARG A 373 -18.71 6.91 -12.35
C ARG A 373 -17.81 6.87 -11.11
N SER A 374 -16.50 6.74 -11.30
CA SER A 374 -15.54 6.70 -10.18
C SER A 374 -15.51 8.02 -9.39
N PRO A 375 -15.47 7.99 -8.04
CA PRO A 375 -15.16 9.16 -7.23
C PRO A 375 -13.81 9.81 -7.56
N ARG A 376 -12.87 9.06 -8.16
CA ARG A 376 -11.59 9.61 -8.65
C ARG A 376 -11.77 10.70 -9.72
N ARG A 377 -12.94 10.78 -10.37
CA ARG A 377 -13.28 11.85 -11.32
C ARG A 377 -13.39 13.24 -10.67
N ASP A 378 -13.63 13.31 -9.36
CA ASP A 378 -13.71 14.56 -8.59
C ASP A 378 -12.43 14.87 -7.77
N ALA A 379 -11.46 13.94 -7.76
CA ALA A 379 -10.27 13.98 -6.91
C ALA A 379 -8.95 14.04 -7.71
N ILE A 380 -8.93 14.76 -8.83
CA ILE A 380 -7.74 14.91 -9.67
C ILE A 380 -6.86 16.04 -9.13
N VAL A 381 -5.55 15.80 -9.11
CA VAL A 381 -4.53 16.84 -8.95
C VAL A 381 -3.67 16.91 -10.21
N GLY A 382 -3.18 18.10 -10.54
CA GLY A 382 -2.28 18.29 -11.67
C GLY A 382 -1.65 19.67 -11.73
N TYR A 383 -0.87 19.89 -12.79
CA TYR A 383 -0.20 21.14 -13.12
C TYR A 383 -0.87 21.78 -14.34
N LEU A 384 -0.91 23.11 -14.39
CA LEU A 384 -1.46 23.86 -15.52
C LEU A 384 -0.38 24.16 -16.57
N HIS A 385 -0.59 23.74 -17.81
CA HIS A 385 0.37 23.94 -18.90
C HIS A 385 -0.13 25.01 -19.88
N MET A 386 0.68 26.05 -20.08
CA MET A 386 0.29 27.35 -20.63
C MET A 386 1.12 27.77 -21.85
N LYS A 387 2.26 27.14 -22.13
CA LYS A 387 3.12 27.48 -23.29
C LYS A 387 2.34 27.60 -24.61
N GLN A 388 1.44 26.64 -24.91
CA GLN A 388 0.58 26.69 -26.10
C GLN A 388 -0.43 27.86 -26.08
N TRP A 389 -0.93 28.23 -24.91
CA TRP A 389 -1.86 29.35 -24.72
C TRP A 389 -1.20 30.70 -25.04
N PHE A 390 0.02 30.91 -24.54
CA PHE A 390 0.78 32.13 -24.86
C PHE A 390 1.16 32.20 -26.35
N SER A 391 1.60 31.10 -26.97
CA SER A 391 1.90 31.06 -28.41
C SER A 391 0.69 31.43 -29.29
N TYR A 392 -0.50 30.93 -28.96
CA TYR A 392 -1.74 31.28 -29.66
C TYR A 392 -2.05 32.78 -29.51
N ARG A 393 -1.97 33.31 -28.29
CA ARG A 393 -2.28 34.72 -27.97
C ARG A 393 -1.28 35.71 -28.59
N GLU A 394 -0.03 35.31 -28.76
CA GLU A 394 0.97 36.10 -29.51
C GLU A 394 0.72 36.09 -31.02
N PHE A 395 0.19 35.00 -31.57
CA PHE A 395 -0.22 34.93 -32.98
C PHE A 395 -1.35 35.94 -33.25
N CYS A 396 -2.44 35.88 -32.47
CA CYS A 396 -3.57 36.80 -32.60
C CYS A 396 -3.20 38.28 -32.38
N ARG A 397 -2.12 38.57 -31.65
CA ARG A 397 -1.58 39.94 -31.46
C ARG A 397 -0.79 40.47 -32.65
N LYS A 398 -0.34 39.63 -33.58
CA LYS A 398 0.39 40.07 -34.79
C LYS A 398 -0.57 40.50 -35.91
N ASP A 399 -1.78 39.97 -35.94
CA ASP A 399 -2.80 40.28 -36.96
C ASP A 399 -3.63 41.55 -36.69
N THR A 400 -3.48 42.21 -35.53
CA THR A 400 -4.24 43.42 -35.19
C THR A 400 -3.76 44.67 -35.95
N LYS A 401 -4.06 44.73 -37.25
CA LYS A 401 -3.94 45.95 -38.08
C LYS A 401 -5.23 46.39 -38.78
N ASN A 402 -6.29 45.57 -38.79
CA ASN A 402 -7.64 45.97 -39.18
C ASN A 402 -8.59 45.94 -37.98
N LYS A 403 -9.43 46.99 -37.84
CA LYS A 403 -10.39 47.12 -36.75
C LYS A 403 -11.80 46.68 -37.17
N SER A 404 -12.31 45.66 -36.51
CA SER A 404 -13.68 45.68 -35.96
C SER A 404 -13.65 44.91 -34.63
N SER A 405 -14.74 44.97 -33.86
CA SER A 405 -14.80 44.39 -32.52
C SER A 405 -14.72 42.86 -32.56
N LEU A 406 -13.54 42.31 -32.25
CA LEU A 406 -13.41 40.90 -31.91
C LEU A 406 -14.25 40.61 -30.66
N SER A 407 -15.28 39.77 -30.82
CA SER A 407 -15.83 38.98 -29.73
C SER A 407 -14.74 38.03 -29.26
N LEU A 408 -13.95 38.44 -28.25
CA LEU A 408 -12.91 37.61 -27.65
C LEU A 408 -13.54 36.29 -27.20
N SER A 409 -13.01 35.21 -27.77
CA SER A 409 -13.80 34.02 -28.05
C SER A 409 -14.10 33.18 -26.81
N GLU A 410 -15.28 32.54 -26.79
CA GLU A 410 -15.76 31.75 -25.67
C GLU A 410 -14.95 30.46 -25.39
N HIS A 411 -13.86 30.25 -26.14
CA HIS A 411 -13.08 29.02 -26.22
C HIS A 411 -11.60 29.23 -25.81
N GLU A 412 -11.29 30.26 -25.02
CA GLU A 412 -9.96 30.39 -24.39
C GLU A 412 -9.73 29.20 -23.42
N TYR A 413 -8.71 28.36 -23.66
CA TYR A 413 -8.42 27.18 -22.84
C TYR A 413 -6.93 26.96 -22.56
N ILE A 414 -6.64 26.26 -21.45
CA ILE A 414 -5.32 25.76 -21.07
C ILE A 414 -5.40 24.25 -20.82
N HIS A 415 -4.25 23.57 -20.76
CA HIS A 415 -4.20 22.14 -20.45
C HIS A 415 -3.91 21.89 -18.98
N LEU A 416 -4.64 20.95 -18.38
CA LEU A 416 -4.26 20.32 -17.11
C LEU A 416 -3.49 19.02 -17.41
N ILE A 417 -2.35 18.83 -16.75
CA ILE A 417 -1.57 17.60 -16.78
C ILE A 417 -1.66 16.96 -15.38
N PRO A 418 -2.39 15.84 -15.21
CA PRO A 418 -2.52 15.19 -13.91
C PRO A 418 -1.20 14.65 -13.35
N THR A 419 -1.14 14.52 -12.02
CA THR A 419 -0.10 13.83 -11.26
C THR A 419 -0.12 12.32 -11.52
N ASP A 420 -1.31 11.71 -11.52
CA ASP A 420 -1.54 10.28 -11.82
C ASP A 420 -1.60 10.03 -13.34
N PRO A 421 -0.61 9.33 -13.94
CA PRO A 421 -0.53 9.11 -15.39
C PRO A 421 -1.63 8.19 -15.95
N LYS A 422 -2.47 7.58 -15.11
CA LYS A 422 -3.68 6.87 -15.54
C LYS A 422 -4.72 7.83 -16.14
N PHE A 423 -4.75 9.08 -15.70
CA PHE A 423 -5.67 10.08 -16.23
C PHE A 423 -5.17 10.69 -17.54
N PRO A 424 -6.07 11.04 -18.47
CA PRO A 424 -5.67 11.80 -19.65
C PRO A 424 -5.25 13.22 -19.24
N LYS A 425 -4.51 13.91 -20.11
CA LYS A 425 -4.50 15.39 -20.07
C LYS A 425 -5.95 15.89 -20.17
N MET A 426 -6.23 17.10 -19.71
CA MET A 426 -7.59 17.67 -19.72
C MET A 426 -7.60 19.09 -20.28
N VAL A 427 -8.75 19.55 -20.74
CA VAL A 427 -8.98 20.93 -21.19
C VAL A 427 -9.66 21.71 -20.06
N VAL A 428 -9.08 22.85 -19.66
CA VAL A 428 -9.68 23.76 -18.69
C VAL A 428 -9.90 25.10 -19.36
N PHE A 429 -11.16 25.52 -19.47
CA PHE A 429 -11.50 26.84 -20.02
C PHE A 429 -11.07 27.97 -19.08
N VAL A 430 -10.46 29.02 -19.63
CA VAL A 430 -9.97 30.20 -18.86
C VAL A 430 -11.13 30.94 -18.17
N LYS A 431 -12.35 30.86 -18.72
CA LYS A 431 -13.59 31.34 -18.10
C LYS A 431 -13.94 30.60 -16.80
N GLY A 432 -13.53 29.35 -16.65
CA GLY A 432 -13.78 28.48 -15.49
C GLY A 432 -12.61 28.37 -14.51
N LEU A 433 -11.57 29.20 -14.64
CA LEU A 433 -10.45 29.24 -13.70
C LEU A 433 -10.74 30.14 -12.49
N PRO A 434 -10.19 29.83 -11.30
CA PRO A 434 -10.23 30.72 -10.16
C PRO A 434 -9.70 32.12 -10.47
N ASP A 435 -10.38 33.12 -9.90
CA ASP A 435 -10.18 34.55 -10.18
C ASP A 435 -8.74 35.03 -9.87
N CYS A 436 -8.05 34.36 -8.94
CA CYS A 436 -6.65 34.59 -8.59
C CYS A 436 -5.67 34.10 -9.69
N ILE A 437 -5.89 32.92 -10.26
CA ILE A 437 -5.12 32.39 -11.41
C ILE A 437 -5.39 33.26 -12.64
N LYS A 438 -6.64 33.58 -12.91
CA LYS A 438 -7.03 34.40 -14.08
C LYS A 438 -6.33 35.75 -14.09
N LYS A 439 -6.30 36.46 -12.95
CA LYS A 439 -5.61 37.76 -12.79
C LYS A 439 -4.07 37.67 -12.84
N ARG A 440 -3.48 36.47 -12.81
CA ARG A 440 -2.04 36.21 -12.99
C ARG A 440 -1.71 35.81 -14.43
N LEU A 441 -2.53 34.95 -15.03
CA LEU A 441 -2.54 34.68 -16.48
C LEU A 441 -2.67 35.96 -17.31
N GLU A 442 -3.58 36.86 -16.94
CA GLU A 442 -3.76 38.15 -17.60
C GLU A 442 -2.53 39.06 -17.54
N LYS A 443 -1.69 38.90 -16.51
CA LYS A 443 -0.41 39.62 -16.31
C LYS A 443 0.78 38.93 -16.97
N GLY A 444 0.63 37.72 -17.50
CA GLY A 444 1.73 36.93 -18.08
C GLY A 444 2.64 36.28 -17.04
N ASP A 445 2.14 36.00 -15.82
CA ASP A 445 2.89 35.30 -14.78
C ASP A 445 3.07 33.81 -15.15
N SER A 446 4.31 33.41 -15.43
CA SER A 446 4.68 32.03 -15.76
C SER A 446 4.75 31.10 -14.53
N THR A 447 4.78 31.63 -13.30
CA THR A 447 4.86 30.80 -12.09
C THR A 447 3.59 29.99 -11.84
N VAL A 448 2.50 30.29 -12.56
CA VAL A 448 1.26 29.49 -12.52
C VAL A 448 1.43 28.12 -13.21
N GLU A 449 2.45 27.92 -14.06
CA GLU A 449 2.80 26.56 -14.53
C GLU A 449 3.34 25.65 -13.41
N MET A 450 3.85 26.25 -12.32
CA MET A 450 4.41 25.54 -11.16
C MET A 450 3.36 25.25 -10.07
N GLU A 451 2.10 25.67 -10.27
CA GLU A 451 1.05 25.54 -9.25
C GLU A 451 0.31 24.21 -9.33
N LEU A 452 0.18 23.58 -8.17
CA LEU A 452 -0.48 22.30 -7.98
C LEU A 452 -1.95 22.55 -7.68
N VAL A 453 -2.84 22.13 -8.59
CA VAL A 453 -4.28 22.44 -8.54
C VAL A 453 -5.13 21.18 -8.40
N ALA A 454 -6.22 21.29 -7.64
CA ALA A 454 -7.29 20.31 -7.60
C ALA A 454 -8.28 20.56 -8.74
N ALA A 455 -8.76 19.50 -9.39
CA ALA A 455 -9.75 19.57 -10.45
C ALA A 455 -10.70 18.36 -10.43
N ARG A 456 -11.80 18.50 -11.15
CA ARG A 456 -12.70 17.39 -11.52
C ARG A 456 -12.89 17.29 -13.02
N ILE A 457 -13.21 16.09 -13.51
CA ILE A 457 -13.75 15.89 -14.86
C ILE A 457 -15.17 16.42 -14.89
N ASP A 458 -15.49 17.20 -15.92
CA ASP A 458 -16.78 17.86 -16.10
C ASP A 458 -17.61 17.09 -17.16
N ASP A 459 -17.45 17.44 -18.44
CA ASP A 459 -17.99 16.68 -19.58
C ASP A 459 -16.86 16.04 -20.43
N TRP A 460 -17.22 15.01 -21.20
CA TRP A 460 -16.36 14.38 -22.20
C TRP A 460 -17.21 14.00 -23.42
N HIS A 461 -17.33 14.92 -24.38
CA HIS A 461 -18.06 14.67 -25.62
C HIS A 461 -17.41 13.59 -26.49
N GLU A 462 -18.22 12.90 -27.30
CA GLU A 462 -17.79 11.82 -28.20
C GLU A 462 -16.81 12.25 -29.31
N ASP A 463 -16.81 13.54 -29.67
CA ASP A 463 -15.93 14.13 -30.68
C ASP A 463 -14.59 14.65 -30.12
N SER A 464 -14.41 14.66 -28.79
CA SER A 464 -13.15 15.14 -28.17
C SER A 464 -12.33 13.99 -27.59
N PRO A 465 -11.07 13.76 -28.01
CA PRO A 465 -10.19 12.76 -27.40
C PRO A 465 -9.73 13.12 -25.98
N ILE A 466 -10.06 14.33 -25.49
CA ILE A 466 -9.59 14.91 -24.23
C ILE A 466 -10.81 15.43 -23.43
N PRO A 467 -10.99 15.07 -22.14
CA PRO A 467 -12.10 15.57 -21.33
C PRO A 467 -11.96 17.04 -20.96
N GLN A 468 -13.10 17.69 -20.70
CA GLN A 468 -13.18 18.97 -20.01
C GLN A 468 -12.97 18.76 -18.50
N ALA A 469 -12.29 19.70 -17.85
CA ALA A 469 -12.10 19.72 -16.41
C ALA A 469 -12.33 21.11 -15.82
N HIS A 470 -12.76 21.13 -14.56
CA HIS A 470 -12.98 22.35 -13.78
C HIS A 470 -12.05 22.37 -12.56
N VAL A 471 -11.33 23.48 -12.35
CA VAL A 471 -10.38 23.65 -11.24
C VAL A 471 -11.13 24.09 -9.99
N LEU A 472 -10.97 23.32 -8.91
CA LEU A 472 -11.69 23.48 -7.65
C LEU A 472 -10.90 24.29 -6.62
N HIS A 473 -9.58 24.06 -6.53
CA HIS A 473 -8.71 24.60 -5.48
C HIS A 473 -7.24 24.65 -5.95
N ILE A 474 -6.40 25.44 -5.27
CA ILE A 474 -4.98 25.63 -5.56
C ILE A 474 -4.21 25.36 -4.25
N PHE A 475 -3.27 24.42 -4.25
CA PHE A 475 -2.59 24.01 -3.01
C PHE A 475 -1.35 24.84 -2.66
N GLY A 476 -0.68 25.38 -3.69
CA GLY A 476 0.61 26.06 -3.61
C GLY A 476 1.49 25.64 -4.79
N ARG A 477 2.81 25.82 -4.67
CA ARG A 477 3.77 25.35 -5.70
C ARG A 477 4.07 23.86 -5.54
N GLY A 478 4.32 23.18 -6.65
CA GLY A 478 4.62 21.75 -6.63
C GLY A 478 5.90 21.35 -5.90
N SER A 479 6.81 22.27 -5.57
CA SER A 479 7.96 22.00 -4.68
C SER A 479 7.69 22.20 -3.18
N GLU A 480 6.54 22.76 -2.79
CA GLU A 480 6.23 23.06 -1.39
C GLU A 480 5.68 21.82 -0.68
N LEU A 481 6.34 21.39 0.40
CA LEU A 481 5.94 20.25 1.24
C LEU A 481 4.45 20.29 1.61
N GLU A 482 3.99 21.45 2.08
CA GLU A 482 2.60 21.65 2.51
C GLU A 482 1.59 21.61 1.36
N ALA A 483 1.98 22.03 0.15
CA ALA A 483 1.11 21.95 -1.02
C ALA A 483 0.95 20.48 -1.47
N GLN A 484 2.07 19.74 -1.48
CA GLN A 484 2.10 18.32 -1.83
C GLN A 484 1.37 17.45 -0.79
N ILE A 485 1.51 17.70 0.51
CA ILE A 485 0.71 17.00 1.54
C ILE A 485 -0.79 17.24 1.32
N LYS A 486 -1.22 18.49 1.08
CA LYS A 486 -2.64 18.80 0.86
C LYS A 486 -3.19 18.15 -0.41
N ALA A 487 -2.38 18.07 -1.48
CA ALA A 487 -2.71 17.32 -2.69
C ALA A 487 -2.86 15.82 -2.44
N ILE A 488 -1.87 15.17 -1.81
CA ILE A 488 -1.89 13.74 -1.47
C ILE A 488 -3.12 13.38 -0.61
N LEU A 489 -3.47 14.24 0.34
CA LEU A 489 -4.68 14.08 1.17
C LEU A 489 -5.96 14.21 0.34
N PHE A 490 -6.01 15.16 -0.62
CA PHE A 490 -7.15 15.35 -1.51
C PHE A 490 -7.35 14.19 -2.51
N GLU A 491 -6.29 13.72 -3.17
CA GLU A 491 -6.32 12.57 -4.11
C GLU A 491 -6.89 11.29 -3.46
N ASN A 492 -6.66 11.14 -2.15
CA ASN A 492 -7.11 9.99 -1.35
C ASN A 492 -8.37 10.28 -0.51
N ALA A 493 -9.03 11.41 -0.76
CA ALA A 493 -10.21 11.91 -0.05
C ALA A 493 -10.06 11.92 1.48
N ILE A 494 -8.85 12.11 2.02
CA ILE A 494 -8.61 12.17 3.47
C ILE A 494 -9.08 13.51 4.02
N ARG A 495 -9.97 13.46 5.01
CA ARG A 495 -10.55 14.65 5.64
C ARG A 495 -9.53 15.29 6.60
N SER A 496 -8.86 16.33 6.11
CA SER A 496 -7.93 17.17 6.87
C SER A 496 -8.59 18.30 7.68
N SER A 497 -9.91 18.48 7.56
CA SER A 497 -10.62 19.52 8.30
C SER A 497 -10.56 19.31 9.82
N GLU A 498 -10.50 20.40 10.57
CA GLU A 498 -10.71 20.38 12.02
C GLU A 498 -12.09 19.82 12.39
N PHE A 499 -12.25 19.44 13.66
CA PHE A 499 -13.54 19.02 14.22
C PHE A 499 -14.42 20.26 14.46
N SER A 500 -15.71 20.17 14.20
CA SER A 500 -16.58 21.35 14.30
C SER A 500 -16.73 21.82 15.76
N PRO A 501 -16.92 23.13 16.01
CA PRO A 501 -17.07 23.67 17.37
C PRO A 501 -18.25 23.03 18.13
N GLU A 502 -19.32 22.67 17.43
CA GLU A 502 -20.50 22.01 18.00
C GLU A 502 -20.14 20.61 18.49
N LEU A 503 -19.40 19.83 17.70
CA LEU A 503 -18.90 18.50 18.08
C LEU A 503 -17.96 18.62 19.29
N LEU A 504 -17.02 19.57 19.28
CA LEU A 504 -16.14 19.82 20.41
C LEU A 504 -16.89 20.27 21.68
N SER A 505 -17.98 21.02 21.53
CA SER A 505 -18.84 21.44 22.66
C SER A 505 -19.64 20.29 23.30
N SER A 506 -19.77 19.15 22.60
CA SER A 506 -20.43 17.95 23.13
C SER A 506 -19.53 17.06 24.00
N LEU A 507 -18.23 17.39 24.10
CA LEU A 507 -17.25 16.61 24.84
C LEU A 507 -17.31 16.89 26.35
N PRO A 508 -16.95 15.90 27.21
CA PRO A 508 -16.86 16.12 28.65
C PRO A 508 -15.91 17.27 29.01
N HIS A 509 -16.33 18.13 29.95
CA HIS A 509 -15.48 19.20 30.46
C HIS A 509 -14.21 18.66 31.14
N ILE A 510 -13.12 19.43 31.05
CA ILE A 510 -11.80 19.10 31.60
C ILE A 510 -11.53 20.04 32.80
N PRO A 511 -11.05 19.54 33.96
CA PRO A 511 -10.72 18.15 34.25
C PRO A 511 -11.96 17.25 34.34
N TRP A 512 -11.84 16.05 33.76
CA TRP A 512 -12.84 14.99 33.89
C TRP A 512 -12.37 14.00 34.94
N GLU A 513 -13.26 13.69 35.88
CA GLU A 513 -13.05 12.69 36.93
C GLU A 513 -13.99 11.50 36.73
N MET A 514 -13.56 10.32 37.18
CA MET A 514 -14.31 9.08 37.04
C MET A 514 -15.61 9.12 37.86
N PRO A 515 -16.81 8.93 37.26
CA PRO A 515 -18.06 8.94 38.01
C PRO A 515 -18.12 7.85 39.10
N PRO A 516 -18.63 8.15 40.32
CA PRO A 516 -18.77 7.18 41.42
C PRO A 516 -19.54 5.90 41.03
N GLU A 517 -20.44 6.01 40.06
CA GLU A 517 -21.26 4.92 39.52
C GLU A 517 -20.43 3.90 38.72
N GLU A 518 -19.38 4.35 38.02
CA GLU A 518 -18.55 3.46 37.19
C GLU A 518 -17.69 2.52 38.04
N PHE A 519 -17.29 2.94 39.25
CA PHE A 519 -16.66 2.05 40.23
C PHE A 519 -17.61 0.98 40.81
N ARG A 520 -18.93 1.10 40.57
CA ARG A 520 -19.93 0.09 40.97
C ARG A 520 -20.35 -0.82 39.81
N SER A 521 -20.32 -0.31 38.57
CA SER A 521 -20.68 -1.05 37.35
C SER A 521 -19.50 -1.85 36.77
N ARG A 522 -18.27 -1.36 36.93
CA ARG A 522 -17.03 -1.96 36.41
C ARG A 522 -16.27 -2.71 37.48
N ARG A 523 -15.39 -3.62 37.06
CA ARG A 523 -14.39 -4.25 37.95
C ARG A 523 -13.22 -3.30 38.17
N ASP A 524 -13.02 -2.86 39.40
CA ASP A 524 -11.84 -2.09 39.80
C ASP A 524 -10.57 -2.96 39.74
N LEU A 525 -9.54 -2.45 39.07
CA LEU A 525 -8.22 -3.07 38.89
C LEU A 525 -7.07 -2.11 39.25
N ARG A 526 -7.32 -0.96 39.89
CA ARG A 526 -6.29 0.05 40.19
C ARG A 526 -5.19 -0.43 41.14
N ASN A 527 -5.42 -1.54 41.84
CA ASN A 527 -4.45 -2.23 42.70
C ASN A 527 -3.58 -3.26 41.96
N LEU A 528 -3.76 -3.45 40.64
CA LEU A 528 -2.99 -4.36 39.79
C LEU A 528 -1.83 -3.61 39.12
N CYS A 529 -0.68 -4.26 38.95
CA CYS A 529 0.46 -3.69 38.22
C CYS A 529 0.15 -3.67 36.71
N VAL A 530 -0.40 -2.54 36.24
CA VAL A 530 -0.78 -2.30 34.84
C VAL A 530 0.11 -1.20 34.25
N PHE A 531 0.69 -1.41 33.06
CA PHE A 531 1.53 -0.43 32.37
C PHE A 531 1.37 -0.52 30.85
N THR A 532 1.78 0.53 30.12
CA THR A 532 1.77 0.55 28.64
C THR A 532 3.20 0.39 28.08
N ILE A 533 3.35 -0.11 26.85
CA ILE A 533 4.64 -0.24 26.16
C ILE A 533 4.51 0.31 24.73
N ASP A 534 5.05 1.50 24.50
CA ASP A 534 4.73 2.31 23.32
C ASP A 534 5.96 2.83 22.57
N PRO A 535 5.78 3.45 21.39
CA PRO A 535 6.70 4.46 20.90
C PRO A 535 6.86 5.60 21.93
N SER A 536 8.08 6.11 22.08
CA SER A 536 8.36 7.25 22.98
C SER A 536 7.46 8.45 22.66
N THR A 537 7.26 8.73 21.37
CA THR A 537 6.41 9.79 20.78
C THR A 537 4.90 9.55 20.89
N ALA A 538 4.44 8.38 21.35
CA ALA A 538 3.01 8.08 21.41
C ALA A 538 2.25 9.01 22.39
N SER A 539 1.15 9.58 21.90
CA SER A 539 0.20 10.40 22.66
C SER A 539 -1.17 9.74 22.86
N GLU A 540 -1.44 8.66 22.12
CA GLU A 540 -2.66 7.85 22.20
C GLU A 540 -2.24 6.46 22.67
N LEU A 541 -2.53 6.12 23.93
CA LEU A 541 -2.19 4.82 24.51
C LEU A 541 -3.46 3.96 24.47
N ASP A 542 -3.59 3.15 23.41
CA ASP A 542 -4.74 2.27 23.18
C ASP A 542 -4.80 1.11 24.18
N ASP A 543 -3.63 0.55 24.52
CA ASP A 543 -3.49 -0.71 25.24
C ASP A 543 -2.52 -0.65 26.43
N ALA A 544 -2.79 -1.48 27.43
CA ALA A 544 -1.98 -1.70 28.61
C ALA A 544 -1.96 -3.19 28.98
N LEU A 545 -0.87 -3.63 29.61
CA LEU A 545 -0.65 -5.03 30.00
C LEU A 545 -0.50 -5.17 31.52
N SER A 546 -0.88 -6.34 32.04
CA SER A 546 -0.58 -6.81 33.40
C SER A 546 -0.37 -8.31 33.43
N ILE A 547 0.27 -8.81 34.49
CA ILE A 547 0.49 -10.24 34.71
C ILE A 547 0.49 -10.59 36.20
N GLU A 548 -0.19 -11.69 36.55
CA GLU A 548 -0.14 -12.32 37.87
C GLU A 548 0.29 -13.78 37.72
N LYS A 549 1.12 -14.31 38.63
CA LYS A 549 1.37 -15.75 38.72
C LYS A 549 0.37 -16.40 39.68
N LEU A 550 -0.39 -17.37 39.20
CA LEU A 550 -1.44 -18.06 39.94
C LEU A 550 -0.87 -19.18 40.81
N SER A 551 -1.63 -19.58 41.84
CA SER A 551 -1.24 -20.62 42.81
C SER A 551 -1.11 -22.03 42.21
N ASN A 552 -1.70 -22.28 41.03
CA ASN A 552 -1.55 -23.51 40.26
C ASN A 552 -0.31 -23.48 39.32
N GLY A 553 0.48 -22.40 39.33
CA GLY A 553 1.68 -22.21 38.51
C GLY A 553 1.44 -21.51 37.17
N ASN A 554 0.20 -21.46 36.68
CA ASN A 554 -0.16 -20.73 35.46
C ASN A 554 -0.02 -19.21 35.64
N PHE A 555 -0.05 -18.46 34.54
CA PHE A 555 -0.03 -17.00 34.56
C PHE A 555 -1.37 -16.44 34.11
N ARG A 556 -1.91 -15.47 34.84
CA ARG A 556 -3.03 -14.63 34.38
C ARG A 556 -2.46 -13.38 33.73
N VAL A 557 -2.61 -13.27 32.41
CA VAL A 557 -2.27 -12.06 31.65
C VAL A 557 -3.53 -11.21 31.50
N GLY A 558 -3.43 -9.92 31.80
CA GLY A 558 -4.45 -8.93 31.53
C GLY A 558 -4.07 -8.08 30.31
N VAL A 559 -4.94 -8.03 29.32
CA VAL A 559 -4.89 -7.08 28.21
C VAL A 559 -6.01 -6.06 28.42
N HIS A 560 -5.66 -4.79 28.59
CA HIS A 560 -6.59 -3.70 28.94
C HIS A 560 -6.60 -2.68 27.81
N ILE A 561 -7.73 -2.51 27.13
CA ILE A 561 -7.88 -1.58 26.00
C ILE A 561 -8.72 -0.38 26.42
N ALA A 562 -8.42 0.83 25.93
CA ALA A 562 -9.21 2.03 26.18
C ALA A 562 -10.71 1.84 25.83
N ASP A 563 -11.62 2.07 26.78
CA ASP A 563 -13.07 1.92 26.54
C ASP A 563 -13.67 3.17 25.87
N VAL A 564 -13.30 3.37 24.61
CA VAL A 564 -13.83 4.44 23.75
C VAL A 564 -15.34 4.30 23.55
N SER A 565 -15.88 3.08 23.62
CA SER A 565 -17.31 2.81 23.46
C SER A 565 -18.20 3.41 24.57
N TYR A 566 -17.62 3.77 25.71
CA TYR A 566 -18.28 4.53 26.78
C TYR A 566 -18.49 6.01 26.41
N PHE A 567 -17.49 6.62 25.76
CA PHE A 567 -17.52 8.04 25.38
C PHE A 567 -18.21 8.28 24.02
N ILE A 568 -18.12 7.31 23.10
CA ILE A 568 -18.68 7.40 21.75
C ILE A 568 -19.92 6.51 21.67
N LEU A 569 -21.06 7.10 22.03
CA LEU A 569 -22.36 6.45 21.94
C LEU A 569 -22.83 6.38 20.47
N PRO A 570 -23.52 5.29 20.07
CA PRO A 570 -24.08 5.14 18.72
C PRO A 570 -24.95 6.31 18.26
N ASP A 571 -25.04 6.52 16.95
CA ASP A 571 -25.92 7.50 16.29
C ASP A 571 -25.63 8.98 16.63
N THR A 572 -24.55 9.28 17.37
CA THR A 572 -24.16 10.65 17.76
C THR A 572 -23.33 11.36 16.69
N ALA A 573 -23.27 12.70 16.72
CA ALA A 573 -22.43 13.47 15.78
C ALA A 573 -20.94 13.10 15.86
N LEU A 574 -20.46 12.72 17.05
CA LEU A 574 -19.11 12.20 17.28
C LEU A 574 -18.92 10.81 16.66
N ASP A 575 -19.92 9.93 16.76
CA ASP A 575 -19.91 8.60 16.13
C ASP A 575 -19.89 8.70 14.59
N ILE A 576 -20.70 9.59 14.03
CA ILE A 576 -20.78 9.84 12.58
C ILE A 576 -19.45 10.41 12.05
N GLU A 577 -18.83 11.36 12.75
CA GLU A 577 -17.51 11.88 12.36
C GLU A 577 -16.41 10.81 12.49
N ALA A 578 -16.46 9.97 13.53
CA ALA A 578 -15.55 8.84 13.70
C ALA A 578 -15.73 7.77 12.62
N GLN A 579 -16.97 7.50 12.19
CA GLN A 579 -17.30 6.61 11.08
C GLN A 579 -16.73 7.16 9.76
N VAL A 580 -16.98 8.44 9.46
CA VAL A 580 -16.49 9.12 8.24
C VAL A 580 -14.96 9.17 8.17
N ARG A 581 -14.29 9.36 9.31
CA ARG A 581 -12.81 9.27 9.38
C ARG A 581 -12.32 7.83 9.29
N SER A 582 -13.03 6.89 9.93
CA SER A 582 -12.80 5.44 10.02
C SER A 582 -11.45 4.98 10.62
N THR A 583 -10.37 5.73 10.45
CA THR A 583 -9.03 5.44 10.97
C THR A 583 -8.24 6.73 11.11
N SER A 584 -7.33 6.81 12.09
CA SER A 584 -6.35 7.91 12.13
C SER A 584 -5.32 7.74 11.01
N VAL A 585 -4.93 8.84 10.37
CA VAL A 585 -3.87 8.86 9.35
C VAL A 585 -2.57 9.33 9.99
N TYR A 586 -1.55 8.47 9.95
CA TYR A 586 -0.22 8.73 10.47
C TYR A 586 0.74 8.99 9.30
N MET A 587 1.23 10.22 9.23
CA MET A 587 2.37 10.63 8.39
C MET A 587 3.58 10.85 9.32
N SER A 588 4.79 10.82 8.77
CA SER A 588 6.03 10.76 9.58
C SER A 588 6.27 11.97 10.50
N GLN A 589 5.61 13.10 10.25
CA GLN A 589 5.50 14.23 11.19
C GLN A 589 4.07 14.52 11.67
N TYR A 590 3.07 14.37 10.79
CA TYR A 590 1.70 14.81 11.05
C TYR A 590 0.76 13.64 11.32
N LYS A 591 -0.15 13.83 12.28
CA LYS A 591 -1.25 12.91 12.56
C LYS A 591 -2.58 13.61 12.33
N LEU A 592 -3.43 13.04 11.46
CA LEU A 592 -4.84 13.40 11.37
C LEU A 592 -5.64 12.37 12.17
N PRO A 593 -6.11 12.69 13.39
CA PRO A 593 -6.76 11.71 14.24
C PRO A 593 -8.20 11.45 13.79
N MET A 594 -8.66 10.22 14.03
CA MET A 594 -10.06 9.80 13.88
C MET A 594 -10.99 10.52 14.87
N LEU A 595 -10.48 10.85 16.06
CA LEU A 595 -11.23 11.42 17.18
C LEU A 595 -10.61 12.76 17.61
N PRO A 596 -11.38 13.66 18.25
CA PRO A 596 -10.84 14.87 18.87
C PRO A 596 -9.67 14.54 19.83
N PRO A 597 -8.53 15.27 19.79
CA PRO A 597 -7.39 15.01 20.66
C PRO A 597 -7.70 15.04 22.17
N GLN A 598 -8.73 15.81 22.57
CA GLN A 598 -9.24 15.82 23.95
C GLN A 598 -9.76 14.43 24.39
N LEU A 599 -10.36 13.66 23.48
CA LEU A 599 -10.69 12.26 23.71
C LEU A 599 -9.47 11.36 23.53
N SER A 600 -8.84 11.40 22.34
CA SER A 600 -7.87 10.37 21.95
C SER A 600 -6.59 10.37 22.79
N ALA A 601 -6.07 11.55 23.15
CA ALA A 601 -4.80 11.70 23.86
C ALA A 601 -4.94 11.98 25.36
N ASN A 602 -6.15 12.34 25.84
CA ASN A 602 -6.39 12.65 27.25
C ASN A 602 -7.45 11.74 27.89
N LEU A 603 -8.74 11.93 27.58
CA LEU A 603 -9.84 11.28 28.31
C LEU A 603 -9.84 9.74 28.17
N CYS A 604 -9.63 9.24 26.96
CA CYS A 604 -9.68 7.80 26.66
C CYS A 604 -8.30 7.13 26.77
N SER A 605 -7.21 7.86 26.49
CA SER A 605 -5.83 7.34 26.55
C SER A 605 -5.49 6.78 27.93
N LEU A 606 -4.82 5.63 27.98
CA LEU A 606 -4.44 4.91 29.21
C LEU A 606 -3.21 5.54 29.92
N ASN A 607 -3.25 6.87 30.07
CA ASN A 607 -2.17 7.70 30.61
C ASN A 607 -1.83 7.32 32.08
N PRO A 608 -0.54 7.34 32.46
CA PRO A 608 -0.10 6.88 33.77
C PRO A 608 -0.56 7.80 34.90
N GLY A 609 -0.79 7.21 36.07
CA GLY A 609 -1.18 7.89 37.31
C GLY A 609 -2.64 8.32 37.40
N VAL A 610 -3.46 8.13 36.37
CA VAL A 610 -4.86 8.59 36.33
C VAL A 610 -5.82 7.41 36.14
N ASP A 611 -6.98 7.45 36.80
CA ASP A 611 -8.04 6.46 36.64
C ASP A 611 -8.64 6.51 35.22
N ARG A 612 -8.76 5.36 34.57
CA ARG A 612 -9.23 5.22 33.18
C ARG A 612 -10.18 4.05 32.98
N CYS A 613 -11.22 4.29 32.18
CA CYS A 613 -12.16 3.25 31.73
C CYS A 613 -11.46 2.36 30.71
N ALA A 614 -11.41 1.05 30.98
CA ALA A 614 -10.88 0.07 30.05
C ALA A 614 -11.89 -1.06 29.77
N PHE A 615 -11.71 -1.70 28.63
CA PHE A 615 -12.32 -2.97 28.25
C PHE A 615 -11.20 -4.01 28.33
N SER A 616 -11.30 -4.93 29.29
CA SER A 616 -10.22 -5.87 29.60
C SER A 616 -10.56 -7.31 29.22
N ILE A 617 -9.54 -8.04 28.76
CA ILE A 617 -9.54 -9.49 28.62
C ILE A 617 -8.48 -10.04 29.58
N PHE A 618 -8.88 -10.90 30.51
CA PHE A 618 -7.94 -11.73 31.28
C PHE A 618 -7.87 -13.11 30.65
N LEU A 619 -6.65 -13.63 30.51
CA LEU A 619 -6.33 -14.93 29.93
C LEU A 619 -5.46 -15.69 30.93
N ASP A 620 -5.92 -16.84 31.39
CA ASP A 620 -5.12 -17.74 32.21
C ASP A 620 -4.35 -18.67 31.26
N ILE A 621 -3.02 -18.54 31.23
CA ILE A 621 -2.12 -19.19 30.26
C ILE A 621 -1.22 -20.19 30.98
N ASN A 622 -1.12 -21.42 30.46
CA ASN A 622 -0.23 -22.45 30.99
C ASN A 622 1.21 -22.34 30.43
N TYR A 623 2.14 -23.15 30.95
CA TYR A 623 3.53 -23.21 30.48
C TYR A 623 3.74 -23.69 29.02
N ALA A 624 2.68 -24.14 28.32
CA ALA A 624 2.69 -24.53 26.91
C ALA A 624 1.98 -23.49 26.00
N GLY A 625 1.64 -22.31 26.53
CA GLY A 625 0.94 -21.26 25.78
C GLY A 625 -0.50 -21.63 25.40
N ASP A 626 -1.17 -22.51 26.15
CA ASP A 626 -2.62 -22.73 26.05
C ASP A 626 -3.37 -21.77 26.98
N VAL A 627 -4.47 -21.20 26.51
CA VAL A 627 -5.42 -20.45 27.33
C VAL A 627 -6.37 -21.45 28.00
N VAL A 628 -6.41 -21.48 29.34
CA VAL A 628 -7.16 -22.46 30.16
C VAL A 628 -8.40 -21.87 30.87
N ASP A 629 -8.46 -20.56 31.09
CA ASP A 629 -9.70 -19.79 31.29
C ASP A 629 -9.57 -18.42 30.61
N ARG A 630 -10.70 -17.78 30.30
CA ARG A 630 -10.78 -16.37 29.93
C ARG A 630 -11.93 -15.64 30.59
N TRP A 631 -11.68 -14.40 30.99
CA TRP A 631 -12.71 -13.45 31.40
C TRP A 631 -12.62 -12.20 30.53
N ILE A 632 -13.77 -11.59 30.23
CA ILE A 632 -13.88 -10.37 29.46
C ILE A 632 -14.87 -9.42 30.14
N GLY A 633 -14.58 -8.11 30.17
CA GLY A 633 -15.48 -7.15 30.80
C GLY A 633 -14.92 -5.73 30.90
N ARG A 634 -15.80 -4.79 31.29
CA ARG A 634 -15.43 -3.40 31.56
C ARG A 634 -14.79 -3.25 32.94
N THR A 635 -13.74 -2.43 33.00
CA THR A 635 -12.87 -2.25 34.17
C THR A 635 -12.52 -0.77 34.37
N VAL A 636 -12.04 -0.44 35.57
CA VAL A 636 -11.28 0.79 35.82
C VAL A 636 -9.85 0.39 36.15
N ILE A 637 -8.88 0.97 35.45
CA ILE A 637 -7.44 0.79 35.69
C ILE A 637 -6.79 2.12 36.09
N GLN A 638 -5.61 2.06 36.68
CA GLN A 638 -4.69 3.19 36.83
C GLN A 638 -3.32 2.69 36.36
N SER A 639 -2.83 3.19 35.22
CA SER A 639 -1.53 2.76 34.68
C SER A 639 -0.39 3.25 35.59
N CYS A 640 0.53 2.38 35.99
CA CYS A 640 1.61 2.74 36.90
C CYS A 640 2.75 3.50 36.20
N CYS A 641 3.03 3.20 34.92
CA CYS A 641 3.94 3.98 34.08
C CYS A 641 3.70 3.75 32.57
N LYS A 642 4.18 4.69 31.74
CA LYS A 642 4.31 4.52 30.28
C LYS A 642 5.75 4.08 29.96
N LEU A 643 5.95 2.83 29.57
CA LEU A 643 7.25 2.37 29.06
C LEU A 643 7.41 2.72 27.58
N SER A 644 8.65 2.87 27.13
CA SER A 644 8.95 2.86 25.70
C SER A 644 9.42 1.46 25.26
N TYR A 645 9.30 1.12 23.97
CA TYR A 645 9.90 -0.09 23.42
C TYR A 645 11.40 -0.22 23.72
N LYS A 646 12.12 0.91 23.85
CA LYS A 646 13.52 0.92 24.32
C LYS A 646 13.60 0.49 25.79
N HIS A 647 12.82 1.12 26.69
CA HIS A 647 12.85 0.82 28.12
C HIS A 647 12.48 -0.64 28.41
N ALA A 648 11.54 -1.19 27.65
CA ALA A 648 11.17 -2.61 27.73
C ALA A 648 12.30 -3.52 27.22
N GLN A 649 12.99 -3.17 26.13
CA GLN A 649 14.14 -3.94 25.65
C GLN A 649 15.33 -3.88 26.62
N ASP A 650 15.62 -2.72 27.20
CA ASP A 650 16.71 -2.55 28.20
C ASP A 650 16.43 -3.39 29.48
N ILE A 651 15.15 -3.61 29.82
CA ILE A 651 14.71 -4.56 30.88
C ILE A 651 14.90 -6.03 30.47
N ILE A 652 14.55 -6.39 29.23
CA ILE A 652 14.67 -7.76 28.69
C ILE A 652 16.15 -8.16 28.56
N ASP A 653 16.99 -7.27 28.02
CA ASP A 653 18.44 -7.46 27.85
C ASP A 653 19.20 -7.55 29.18
N GLY A 654 18.56 -7.24 30.32
CA GLY A 654 19.21 -7.23 31.63
C GLY A 654 20.23 -6.10 31.83
N ARG A 655 20.19 -5.03 30.99
CA ARG A 655 21.11 -3.87 31.10
C ARG A 655 20.89 -3.04 32.38
N ASN A 656 19.80 -3.31 33.09
CA ASN A 656 19.32 -2.56 34.23
C ASN A 656 19.64 -3.21 35.58
N ASN A 657 20.65 -2.71 36.31
CA ASN A 657 20.87 -3.00 37.74
C ASN A 657 19.88 -2.26 38.67
N VAL A 658 18.60 -2.20 38.25
CA VAL A 658 17.50 -1.50 38.96
C VAL A 658 17.13 -2.17 40.30
N GLU A 659 17.62 -3.39 40.55
CA GLU A 659 17.45 -4.12 41.81
C GLU A 659 18.13 -3.43 43.02
N SER A 660 19.06 -2.50 42.79
CA SER A 660 19.93 -1.93 43.85
C SER A 660 19.62 -0.48 44.26
N SER A 661 18.65 0.22 43.66
CA SER A 661 18.31 1.60 44.07
C SER A 661 16.90 2.07 43.67
N ASN A 662 16.21 2.74 44.59
CA ASN A 662 14.91 3.40 44.34
C ASN A 662 15.04 4.67 43.45
N THR A 663 16.25 5.11 43.15
CA THR A 663 16.55 6.16 42.17
C THR A 663 17.13 5.52 40.91
N ILE A 664 16.36 5.50 39.82
CA ILE A 664 16.86 5.11 38.50
C ILE A 664 17.58 6.31 37.87
N GLU A 665 18.59 6.03 37.04
CA GLU A 665 19.33 6.99 36.24
C GLU A 665 18.43 7.75 35.24
N ASN A 666 18.95 8.87 34.71
CA ASN A 666 18.25 9.76 33.80
C ASN A 666 17.75 9.06 32.52
N GLY A 667 16.48 8.63 32.50
CA GLY A 667 15.83 8.08 31.29
C GLY A 667 14.52 7.34 31.54
N TYR A 668 14.33 6.74 32.73
CA TYR A 668 13.10 5.99 33.03
C TYR A 668 11.92 6.90 33.41
N PRO A 669 10.67 6.50 33.12
CA PRO A 669 9.47 7.29 33.39
C PRO A 669 9.18 7.38 34.90
N GLN A 670 8.27 8.28 35.28
CA GLN A 670 7.72 8.29 36.63
C GLN A 670 6.87 7.03 36.87
N LEU A 671 6.94 6.49 38.09
CA LEU A 671 6.12 5.39 38.57
C LEU A 671 5.04 5.91 39.52
N HIS A 672 3.83 5.39 39.39
CA HIS A 672 2.63 5.79 40.12
C HIS A 672 1.98 4.58 40.83
N GLY A 673 1.10 4.85 41.80
CA GLY A 673 0.47 3.83 42.64
C GLY A 673 1.40 3.28 43.71
N ASN A 674 1.10 2.07 44.22
CA ASN A 674 1.83 1.43 45.33
C ASN A 674 2.93 0.47 44.86
N PHE A 675 3.30 0.50 43.58
CA PHE A 675 4.21 -0.45 42.94
C PHE A 675 5.68 0.00 43.03
N LYS A 676 6.60 -0.94 42.90
CA LYS A 676 8.04 -0.70 42.78
C LYS A 676 8.54 -1.09 41.40
N TRP A 677 9.70 -0.56 41.02
CA TRP A 677 10.34 -0.90 39.74
C TRP A 677 10.69 -2.39 39.62
N HIS A 678 10.99 -3.07 40.72
CA HIS A 678 11.10 -4.52 40.78
C HIS A 678 9.86 -5.24 40.22
N ASP A 679 8.66 -4.75 40.54
CA ASP A 679 7.40 -5.41 40.19
C ASP A 679 7.08 -5.22 38.70
N VAL A 680 7.39 -4.03 38.15
CA VAL A 680 7.32 -3.74 36.71
C VAL A 680 8.36 -4.56 35.94
N VAL A 681 9.60 -4.65 36.43
CA VAL A 681 10.69 -5.44 35.82
C VAL A 681 10.33 -6.94 35.80
N GLY A 682 9.82 -7.48 36.91
CA GLY A 682 9.33 -8.86 36.97
C GLY A 682 8.17 -9.11 36.01
N SER A 683 7.21 -8.18 35.95
CA SER A 683 6.07 -8.27 35.03
C SER A 683 6.50 -8.27 33.56
N VAL A 684 7.40 -7.37 33.15
CA VAL A 684 7.94 -7.32 31.78
C VAL A 684 8.73 -8.58 31.43
N LYS A 685 9.53 -9.13 32.37
CA LYS A 685 10.26 -10.39 32.16
C LYS A 685 9.31 -11.58 31.97
N SER A 686 8.31 -11.77 32.82
CA SER A 686 7.35 -12.87 32.65
C SER A 686 6.40 -12.70 31.46
N LEU A 687 6.03 -11.47 31.08
CA LEU A 687 5.33 -11.21 29.81
C LEU A 687 6.23 -11.57 28.61
N HIS A 688 7.53 -11.26 28.65
CA HIS A 688 8.48 -11.63 27.60
C HIS A 688 8.59 -13.17 27.46
N GLU A 689 8.78 -13.89 28.56
CA GLU A 689 8.84 -15.37 28.59
C GLU A 689 7.61 -16.00 27.92
N ILE A 690 6.39 -15.56 28.28
CA ILE A 690 5.16 -16.07 27.68
C ILE A 690 5.04 -15.66 26.22
N SER A 691 5.38 -14.42 25.85
CA SER A 691 5.31 -13.97 24.46
C SER A 691 6.21 -14.79 23.54
N LYS A 692 7.37 -15.26 24.03
CA LYS A 692 8.25 -16.17 23.27
C LYS A 692 7.56 -17.50 22.98
N ILE A 693 6.90 -18.10 23.98
CA ILE A 693 6.16 -19.37 23.84
C ILE A 693 4.96 -19.19 22.89
N LEU A 694 4.20 -18.10 23.03
CA LEU A 694 3.09 -17.78 22.13
C LEU A 694 3.55 -17.59 20.69
N LYS A 695 4.68 -16.90 20.47
CA LYS A 695 5.27 -16.71 19.14
C LYS A 695 5.74 -18.02 18.52
N GLU A 696 6.52 -18.82 19.26
CA GLU A 696 7.00 -20.14 18.80
C GLU A 696 5.82 -21.04 18.39
N LYS A 697 4.76 -21.07 19.20
CA LYS A 697 3.51 -21.77 18.92
C LYS A 697 2.78 -21.24 17.69
N ARG A 698 2.66 -19.91 17.54
CA ARG A 698 2.05 -19.26 16.37
C ARG A 698 2.75 -19.63 15.06
N PHE A 699 4.08 -19.79 15.07
CA PHE A 699 4.83 -20.26 13.91
C PHE A 699 4.77 -21.78 13.71
N SER A 700 4.63 -22.60 14.76
CA SER A 700 4.34 -24.05 14.59
C SER A 700 2.92 -24.32 14.07
N ASP A 701 1.95 -23.50 14.47
CA ASP A 701 0.57 -23.51 13.96
C ASP A 701 0.48 -23.04 12.49
N GLY A 702 1.58 -22.48 11.94
CA GLY A 702 1.74 -22.20 10.51
C GLY A 702 1.66 -20.73 10.09
N ALA A 703 1.87 -19.76 11.01
CA ALA A 703 1.96 -18.36 10.64
C ALA A 703 3.15 -18.05 9.70
N LEU A 704 3.05 -16.92 8.99
CA LEU A 704 3.96 -16.49 7.93
C LEU A 704 4.44 -15.06 8.17
N CYS A 705 5.76 -14.87 8.25
CA CYS A 705 6.40 -13.56 8.33
C CYS A 705 6.89 -13.12 6.94
N LEU A 706 6.45 -11.93 6.52
CA LEU A 706 6.87 -11.28 5.26
C LEU A 706 7.20 -9.80 5.51
N GLU A 707 7.82 -9.50 6.65
CA GLU A 707 8.22 -8.13 6.98
C GLU A 707 9.56 -7.76 6.36
N SER A 708 9.56 -6.71 5.55
CA SER A 708 10.75 -6.00 5.09
C SER A 708 11.12 -4.89 6.06
N SER A 709 12.42 -4.61 6.20
CA SER A 709 12.96 -3.44 6.92
C SER A 709 12.30 -2.14 6.44
N LYS A 710 11.86 -1.28 7.37
CA LYS A 710 11.12 -0.06 7.07
C LYS A 710 12.03 1.16 7.20
N VAL A 711 12.06 2.02 6.17
CA VAL A 711 12.76 3.31 6.23
C VAL A 711 12.03 4.23 7.22
N VAL A 712 12.78 4.87 8.12
CA VAL A 712 12.30 5.88 9.06
C VAL A 712 13.15 7.15 8.89
N PHE A 713 12.49 8.27 8.64
CA PHE A 713 13.14 9.56 8.42
C PHE A 713 13.48 10.26 9.74
N LEU A 714 14.61 10.97 9.75
CA LEU A 714 15.01 11.90 10.80
C LEU A 714 14.81 13.33 10.30
N PHE A 715 14.15 14.16 11.11
CA PHE A 715 13.70 15.50 10.76
C PHE A 715 14.38 16.58 11.61
N ASP A 716 14.60 17.75 11.03
CA ASP A 716 15.01 18.95 11.76
C ASP A 716 13.80 19.71 12.37
N ASP A 717 14.08 20.71 13.20
CA ASP A 717 13.07 21.50 13.93
C ASP A 717 12.08 22.25 13.01
N TYR A 718 12.41 22.40 11.71
CA TYR A 718 11.57 23.03 10.70
C TYR A 718 10.72 22.02 9.91
N GLY A 719 10.86 20.72 10.19
CA GLY A 719 10.10 19.65 9.58
C GLY A 719 10.72 19.03 8.33
N PHE A 720 11.96 19.38 7.98
CA PHE A 720 12.62 18.83 6.80
C PHE A 720 13.44 17.58 7.15
N PRO A 721 13.33 16.50 6.35
CA PRO A 721 14.16 15.32 6.57
C PRO A 721 15.64 15.66 6.29
N TYR A 722 16.51 15.30 7.23
CA TYR A 722 17.97 15.43 7.08
C TYR A 722 18.66 14.08 6.92
N ASP A 723 18.05 12.99 7.38
CA ASP A 723 18.58 11.64 7.20
C ASP A 723 17.50 10.54 7.28
N SER A 724 17.89 9.28 7.09
CA SER A 724 16.98 8.13 7.09
C SER A 724 17.67 6.85 7.56
N MET A 725 17.04 6.10 8.47
CA MET A 725 17.53 4.81 8.96
C MET A 725 16.59 3.66 8.55
N LEU A 726 17.10 2.43 8.55
CA LEU A 726 16.24 1.23 8.54
C LEU A 726 15.85 0.89 9.99
N CYS A 727 14.57 0.64 10.22
CA CYS A 727 14.01 0.28 11.52
C CYS A 727 13.69 -1.22 11.58
N GLU A 728 14.37 -1.91 12.49
CA GLU A 728 14.17 -3.32 12.83
C GLU A 728 13.18 -3.50 13.99
N GLN A 729 12.40 -4.58 13.97
CA GLN A 729 11.54 -5.00 15.08
C GLN A 729 12.38 -5.64 16.21
N LYS A 730 12.13 -5.25 17.46
CA LYS A 730 12.82 -5.76 18.65
C LYS A 730 11.96 -6.74 19.43
N GLN A 731 12.55 -7.45 20.41
CA GLN A 731 11.82 -8.40 21.25
C GLN A 731 10.70 -7.73 22.05
N SER A 732 10.88 -6.46 22.45
CA SER A 732 9.83 -5.65 23.08
C SER A 732 8.66 -5.31 22.13
N ASN A 733 8.86 -5.28 20.81
CA ASN A 733 7.75 -5.15 19.85
C ASN A 733 6.96 -6.45 19.77
N PHE A 734 7.65 -7.59 19.63
CA PHE A 734 7.02 -8.91 19.59
C PHE A 734 6.26 -9.26 20.89
N LEU A 735 6.75 -8.80 22.05
CA LEU A 735 6.07 -8.93 23.34
C LEU A 735 4.65 -8.38 23.26
N VAL A 736 4.49 -7.14 22.79
CA VAL A 736 3.17 -6.51 22.65
C VAL A 736 2.36 -7.17 21.53
N GLU A 737 3.00 -7.51 20.40
CA GLU A 737 2.34 -8.14 19.24
C GLU A 737 1.56 -9.40 19.63
N GLU A 738 2.18 -10.36 20.32
CA GLU A 738 1.53 -11.65 20.63
C GLU A 738 0.30 -11.49 21.54
N PHE A 739 0.35 -10.61 22.56
CA PHE A 739 -0.80 -10.36 23.43
C PHE A 739 -1.91 -9.60 22.71
N MET A 740 -1.57 -8.67 21.81
CA MET A 740 -2.56 -8.03 20.95
C MET A 740 -3.19 -9.01 19.95
N LEU A 741 -2.41 -9.89 19.31
CA LEU A 741 -2.94 -10.94 18.43
C LEU A 741 -3.88 -11.88 19.18
N LEU A 742 -3.51 -12.30 20.40
CA LEU A 742 -4.30 -13.21 21.24
C LEU A 742 -5.61 -12.56 21.74
N ALA A 743 -5.57 -11.27 22.10
CA ALA A 743 -6.77 -10.50 22.44
C ALA A 743 -7.70 -10.31 21.23
N ASN A 744 -7.14 -9.98 20.05
CA ASN A 744 -7.89 -9.83 18.80
C ASN A 744 -8.54 -11.16 18.34
N ARG A 745 -7.83 -12.30 18.47
CA ARG A 745 -8.37 -13.65 18.24
C ARG A 745 -9.50 -13.99 19.23
N THR A 746 -9.32 -13.67 20.51
CA THR A 746 -10.33 -13.92 21.55
C THR A 746 -11.59 -13.08 21.32
N ALA A 747 -11.44 -11.80 20.96
CA ALA A 747 -12.55 -10.94 20.60
C ALA A 747 -13.33 -11.50 19.40
N ALA A 748 -12.64 -11.87 18.33
CA ALA A 748 -13.23 -12.46 17.11
C ALA A 748 -14.05 -13.73 17.42
N GLU A 749 -13.50 -14.63 18.24
CA GLU A 749 -14.14 -15.89 18.65
C GLU A 749 -15.43 -15.66 19.46
N ILE A 750 -15.48 -14.64 20.31
CA ILE A 750 -16.67 -14.33 21.12
C ILE A 750 -17.76 -13.70 20.25
N ILE A 751 -17.43 -12.71 19.42
CA ILE A 751 -18.45 -12.03 18.58
C ILE A 751 -19.03 -12.95 17.50
N SER A 752 -18.23 -13.81 16.87
CA SER A 752 -18.72 -14.73 15.82
C SER A 752 -19.60 -15.85 16.35
N ARG A 753 -19.51 -16.16 17.65
CA ARG A 753 -20.38 -17.12 18.33
C ARG A 753 -21.68 -16.49 18.86
N ALA A 754 -21.58 -15.30 19.46
CA ALA A 754 -22.74 -14.59 20.00
C ALA A 754 -23.63 -13.99 18.89
N PHE A 755 -23.03 -13.48 17.82
CA PHE A 755 -23.70 -12.80 16.72
C PHE A 755 -23.19 -13.31 15.36
N PRO A 756 -23.47 -14.57 14.98
CA PRO A 756 -22.90 -15.21 13.77
C PRO A 756 -23.23 -14.51 12.46
N ASP A 757 -24.28 -13.67 12.45
CA ASP A 757 -24.78 -12.93 11.28
C ASP A 757 -24.37 -11.43 11.28
N SER A 758 -23.75 -10.96 12.38
CA SER A 758 -23.42 -9.54 12.63
C SER A 758 -22.07 -9.37 13.36
N ALA A 759 -21.11 -10.27 13.12
CA ALA A 759 -19.76 -10.14 13.63
C ALA A 759 -18.87 -9.43 12.60
N LEU A 760 -18.28 -8.30 13.00
CA LEU A 760 -17.26 -7.62 12.21
C LEU A 760 -15.94 -8.36 12.37
N LEU A 761 -15.51 -9.04 11.31
CA LEU A 761 -14.30 -9.85 11.28
C LEU A 761 -13.29 -9.29 10.27
N ARG A 762 -12.07 -9.83 10.25
CA ARG A 762 -11.01 -9.44 9.31
C ARG A 762 -10.27 -10.67 8.76
N ARG A 763 -10.50 -10.99 7.48
CA ARG A 763 -9.87 -12.11 6.76
C ARG A 763 -8.55 -11.69 6.11
N HIS A 764 -7.75 -12.68 5.71
CA HIS A 764 -6.63 -12.52 4.78
C HIS A 764 -6.69 -13.71 3.81
N PRO A 765 -7.15 -13.50 2.57
CA PRO A 765 -7.25 -14.57 1.57
C PRO A 765 -5.89 -15.19 1.23
N GLU A 766 -5.91 -16.37 0.62
CA GLU A 766 -4.71 -17.03 0.10
C GLU A 766 -4.01 -16.21 -1.00
N PRO A 767 -2.71 -16.42 -1.26
CA PRO A 767 -1.97 -15.68 -2.28
C PRO A 767 -2.54 -15.86 -3.70
N ASN A 768 -2.33 -14.87 -4.56
CA ASN A 768 -2.66 -15.00 -5.98
C ASN A 768 -1.80 -16.09 -6.63
N THR A 769 -2.41 -17.22 -6.97
CA THR A 769 -1.73 -18.45 -7.43
C THR A 769 -0.87 -18.25 -8.68
N ARG A 770 -1.22 -17.32 -9.58
CA ARG A 770 -0.39 -16.98 -10.75
C ARG A 770 0.91 -16.29 -10.31
N LYS A 771 0.80 -15.22 -9.53
CA LYS A 771 1.97 -14.50 -8.97
C LYS A 771 2.82 -15.40 -8.08
N LEU A 772 2.22 -16.33 -7.33
CA LEU A 772 2.95 -17.29 -6.50
C LEU A 772 3.79 -18.25 -7.35
N ARG A 773 3.23 -18.80 -8.43
CA ARG A 773 3.98 -19.64 -9.39
C ARG A 773 5.09 -18.88 -10.12
N GLU A 774 4.85 -17.59 -10.45
CA GLU A 774 5.89 -16.71 -10.99
C GLU A 774 7.08 -16.57 -10.01
N PHE A 775 6.82 -16.54 -8.69
CA PHE A 775 7.84 -16.49 -7.64
C PHE A 775 8.51 -17.86 -7.37
N GLU A 776 7.75 -18.96 -7.32
CA GLU A 776 8.27 -20.33 -7.21
C GLU A 776 9.26 -20.64 -8.35
N ALA A 777 8.90 -20.28 -9.58
CA ALA A 777 9.76 -20.46 -10.76
C ALA A 777 11.04 -19.61 -10.69
N PHE A 778 10.98 -18.40 -10.11
CA PHE A 778 12.16 -17.58 -9.84
C PHE A 778 13.09 -18.24 -8.82
N CYS A 779 12.56 -18.66 -7.66
CA CYS A 779 13.34 -19.37 -6.65
C CYS A 779 14.01 -20.62 -7.23
N CYS A 780 13.25 -21.45 -7.96
CA CYS A 780 13.77 -22.65 -8.63
C CYS A 780 14.91 -22.33 -9.63
N LYS A 781 14.77 -21.29 -10.47
CA LYS A 781 15.81 -20.84 -11.41
C LYS A 781 17.13 -20.46 -10.71
N HIS A 782 17.06 -20.02 -9.45
CA HIS A 782 18.22 -19.62 -8.64
C HIS A 782 18.64 -20.69 -7.61
N GLY A 783 18.15 -21.93 -7.72
CA GLY A 783 18.54 -23.04 -6.82
C GLY A 783 17.91 -22.97 -5.41
N LEU A 784 16.89 -22.12 -5.23
CA LEU A 784 16.19 -21.93 -3.96
C LEU A 784 14.93 -22.80 -3.93
N GLU A 785 14.94 -23.80 -3.06
CA GLU A 785 13.82 -24.73 -2.85
C GLU A 785 12.69 -24.04 -2.06
N LEU A 786 11.52 -23.89 -2.66
CA LEU A 786 10.34 -23.27 -2.04
C LEU A 786 9.17 -24.26 -2.02
N ASP A 787 8.61 -24.52 -0.83
CA ASP A 787 7.33 -25.22 -0.62
C ASP A 787 6.32 -24.17 -0.16
N ALA A 788 5.46 -23.68 -1.06
CA ALA A 788 4.41 -22.69 -0.76
C ALA A 788 3.01 -23.32 -0.60
N SER A 789 2.92 -24.64 -0.37
CA SER A 789 1.65 -25.38 -0.23
C SER A 789 0.74 -24.92 0.91
N SER A 790 1.29 -24.17 1.87
CA SER A 790 0.58 -23.55 2.99
C SER A 790 1.43 -22.40 3.55
N SER A 791 0.82 -21.49 4.31
CA SER A 791 1.52 -20.38 4.98
C SER A 791 2.69 -20.85 5.84
N GLY A 792 2.52 -21.94 6.60
CA GLY A 792 3.55 -22.50 7.46
C GLY A 792 4.71 -23.13 6.69
N ARG A 793 4.43 -23.89 5.62
CA ARG A 793 5.48 -24.43 4.74
C ARG A 793 6.23 -23.35 3.97
N PHE A 794 5.52 -22.30 3.57
CA PHE A 794 6.12 -21.14 2.93
C PHE A 794 7.11 -20.45 3.90
N ASN A 795 6.69 -20.20 5.14
CA ASN A 795 7.54 -19.64 6.18
C ASN A 795 8.77 -20.53 6.47
N GLN A 796 8.57 -21.84 6.65
CA GLN A 796 9.66 -22.80 6.85
C GLN A 796 10.62 -22.88 5.65
N SER A 797 10.15 -22.59 4.43
CA SER A 797 11.01 -22.52 3.25
C SER A 797 11.78 -21.21 3.19
N LEU A 798 11.16 -20.08 3.52
CA LEU A 798 11.83 -18.78 3.61
C LEU A 798 12.91 -18.78 4.71
N GLU A 799 12.67 -19.37 5.88
CA GLU A 799 13.69 -19.47 6.93
C GLU A 799 14.84 -20.42 6.54
N ARG A 800 14.57 -21.53 5.82
CA ARG A 800 15.64 -22.34 5.22
C ARG A 800 16.44 -21.58 4.17
N ILE A 801 15.82 -20.65 3.44
CA ILE A 801 16.50 -19.77 2.48
C ILE A 801 17.30 -18.68 3.22
N ARG A 802 16.81 -18.13 4.34
CA ARG A 802 17.55 -17.21 5.21
C ARG A 802 18.84 -17.85 5.71
N GLU A 803 18.76 -19.09 6.19
CA GLU A 803 19.92 -19.88 6.63
C GLU A 803 20.91 -20.15 5.49
N LYS A 804 20.44 -20.41 4.26
CA LYS A 804 21.28 -20.58 3.07
C LYS A 804 21.92 -19.27 2.56
N LEU A 805 21.34 -18.11 2.87
CA LEU A 805 21.75 -16.78 2.37
C LEU A 805 22.27 -15.85 3.47
N LYS A 806 22.86 -16.40 4.55
CA LYS A 806 23.44 -15.61 5.65
C LYS A 806 24.50 -14.60 5.19
N ASP A 807 25.28 -14.98 4.17
CA ASP A 807 26.33 -14.13 3.60
C ASP A 807 25.82 -13.17 2.50
N ASP A 808 24.52 -13.22 2.15
CA ASP A 808 23.86 -12.37 1.15
C ASP A 808 22.48 -11.90 1.63
N THR A 809 22.49 -11.09 2.71
CA THR A 809 21.28 -10.50 3.29
C THR A 809 20.52 -9.62 2.29
N VAL A 810 21.22 -9.00 1.33
CA VAL A 810 20.63 -8.17 0.27
C VAL A 810 19.69 -8.99 -0.61
N LEU A 811 20.13 -10.18 -1.06
CA LEU A 811 19.29 -11.09 -1.84
C LEU A 811 18.12 -11.62 -0.99
N PHE A 812 18.30 -11.82 0.31
CA PHE A 812 17.20 -12.20 1.19
C PHE A 812 16.13 -11.11 1.32
N ASP A 813 16.51 -9.84 1.50
CA ASP A 813 15.57 -8.71 1.52
C ASP A 813 14.78 -8.60 0.20
N ILE A 814 15.45 -8.80 -0.94
CA ILE A 814 14.83 -8.87 -2.27
C ILE A 814 13.81 -10.02 -2.34
N LEU A 815 14.16 -11.20 -1.81
CA LEU A 815 13.29 -12.38 -1.78
C LEU A 815 12.05 -12.17 -0.90
N ILE A 816 12.18 -11.52 0.26
CA ILE A 816 11.02 -11.14 1.11
C ILE A 816 10.14 -10.09 0.41
N SER A 817 10.75 -9.08 -0.21
CA SER A 817 10.02 -8.09 -1.02
C SER A 817 9.23 -8.76 -2.14
N TYR A 818 9.81 -9.74 -2.84
CA TYR A 818 9.16 -10.49 -3.90
C TYR A 818 8.10 -11.48 -3.36
N ALA A 819 8.36 -12.17 -2.26
CA ALA A 819 7.42 -13.04 -1.56
C ALA A 819 6.16 -12.30 -1.07
N SER A 820 6.22 -10.98 -0.86
CA SER A 820 5.05 -10.16 -0.56
C SER A 820 4.15 -9.89 -1.78
N ARG A 821 4.69 -9.88 -3.01
CA ARG A 821 3.95 -9.49 -4.24
C ARG A 821 2.76 -10.40 -4.61
N PRO A 822 2.77 -11.72 -4.30
CA PRO A 822 1.61 -12.60 -4.43
C PRO A 822 0.51 -12.42 -3.36
N MET A 823 0.80 -11.81 -2.21
CA MET A 823 -0.18 -11.70 -1.11
C MET A 823 -1.41 -10.86 -1.51
N GLN A 824 -2.55 -11.15 -0.87
CA GLN A 824 -3.77 -10.36 -1.02
C GLN A 824 -3.92 -9.33 0.11
N VAL A 825 -4.82 -8.35 -0.06
CA VAL A 825 -5.07 -7.34 0.96
C VAL A 825 -6.04 -7.88 2.02
N ALA A 826 -5.58 -7.93 3.27
CA ALA A 826 -6.37 -8.46 4.39
C ALA A 826 -7.48 -7.48 4.84
N SER A 827 -8.72 -7.80 4.48
CA SER A 827 -9.93 -6.96 4.54
C SER A 827 -10.88 -7.28 5.70
N TYR A 828 -11.60 -6.28 6.19
CA TYR A 828 -12.75 -6.44 7.07
C TYR A 828 -13.95 -6.99 6.28
N PHE A 829 -14.82 -7.76 6.93
CA PHE A 829 -16.08 -8.28 6.38
C PHE A 829 -17.12 -8.49 7.49
N CYS A 830 -18.40 -8.50 7.14
CA CYS A 830 -19.46 -8.99 8.02
C CYS A 830 -19.57 -10.50 7.89
N SER A 831 -19.62 -11.23 9.01
CA SER A 831 -19.79 -12.68 9.01
C SER A 831 -21.09 -13.16 8.34
N GLY A 832 -22.10 -12.29 8.29
CA GLY A 832 -23.37 -12.57 7.63
C GLY A 832 -23.32 -12.55 6.10
N ASP A 833 -22.32 -11.92 5.49
CA ASP A 833 -22.19 -11.82 4.02
C ASP A 833 -21.60 -13.11 3.42
N LEU A 834 -20.76 -13.80 4.20
CA LEU A 834 -19.97 -14.96 3.78
C LEU A 834 -20.37 -16.24 4.54
N LYS A 835 -21.65 -16.39 4.93
CA LYS A 835 -22.15 -17.55 5.70
C LYS A 835 -21.88 -18.90 5.03
N ASP A 836 -21.93 -18.93 3.70
CA ASP A 836 -21.72 -20.15 2.91
C ASP A 836 -20.22 -20.42 2.66
N CYS A 837 -19.38 -19.38 2.71
CA CYS A 837 -17.94 -19.43 2.45
C CYS A 837 -17.10 -19.39 3.74
N LYS A 838 -17.46 -20.21 4.75
CA LYS A 838 -16.78 -20.22 6.07
C LYS A 838 -15.29 -20.56 6.04
N ASN A 839 -14.82 -21.24 5.00
CA ASN A 839 -13.39 -21.51 4.81
C ASN A 839 -12.61 -20.21 4.52
N ASP A 840 -13.25 -19.22 3.89
CA ASP A 840 -12.63 -17.96 3.44
C ASP A 840 -12.55 -16.90 4.56
N TRP A 841 -13.06 -17.21 5.75
CA TRP A 841 -13.02 -16.34 6.94
C TRP A 841 -11.61 -16.26 7.57
N GLY A 842 -10.75 -17.22 7.23
CA GLY A 842 -9.40 -17.35 7.79
C GLY A 842 -8.48 -16.18 7.47
N HIS A 843 -7.40 -16.07 8.25
CA HIS A 843 -6.36 -15.09 8.04
C HIS A 843 -5.03 -15.79 7.68
N TYR A 844 -4.82 -16.06 6.39
CA TYR A 844 -3.71 -16.87 5.84
C TYR A 844 -2.36 -16.66 6.55
N ALA A 845 -1.82 -15.43 6.56
CA ALA A 845 -0.50 -15.16 7.15
C ALA A 845 -0.43 -15.28 8.70
N LEU A 846 -1.56 -15.39 9.40
CA LEU A 846 -1.61 -15.63 10.86
C LEU A 846 -2.00 -17.07 11.21
N ALA A 847 -2.37 -17.90 10.24
CA ALA A 847 -2.87 -19.27 10.43
C ALA A 847 -4.03 -19.41 11.45
N VAL A 848 -4.89 -18.39 11.56
CA VAL A 848 -6.07 -18.42 12.44
C VAL A 848 -7.39 -18.45 11.64
N PRO A 849 -8.40 -19.22 12.09
CA PRO A 849 -9.69 -19.33 11.39
C PRO A 849 -10.62 -18.13 11.62
N HIS A 850 -10.40 -17.36 12.68
CA HIS A 850 -11.16 -16.16 13.02
C HIS A 850 -10.20 -15.09 13.53
N TYR A 851 -10.35 -13.87 13.03
CA TYR A 851 -9.59 -12.70 13.46
C TYR A 851 -10.45 -11.42 13.30
N THR A 852 -10.16 -10.39 14.10
CA THR A 852 -10.77 -9.06 13.99
C THR A 852 -9.83 -8.02 14.58
N HIS A 853 -10.24 -6.75 14.62
CA HIS A 853 -9.55 -5.71 15.36
C HIS A 853 -10.41 -5.22 16.54
N PHE A 854 -9.83 -5.25 17.73
CA PHE A 854 -10.39 -4.85 19.03
C PHE A 854 -9.44 -3.92 19.81
N THR A 855 -8.12 -4.05 19.59
CA THR A 855 -7.07 -3.50 20.44
C THR A 855 -6.63 -2.07 20.11
N SER A 856 -7.32 -1.31 19.25
CA SER A 856 -6.94 0.09 18.98
C SER A 856 -8.10 1.06 18.64
N PRO A 857 -9.10 1.21 19.52
CA PRO A 857 -10.29 2.01 19.27
C PRO A 857 -10.07 3.53 19.31
N LEU A 858 -8.94 4.04 19.81
CA LEU A 858 -8.63 5.49 19.73
C LEU A 858 -8.42 5.96 18.28
N ARG A 859 -8.06 5.01 17.40
CA ARG A 859 -7.57 5.27 16.04
C ARG A 859 -8.15 4.35 14.95
N ARG A 860 -9.11 3.48 15.27
CA ARG A 860 -9.81 2.60 14.32
C ARG A 860 -11.29 2.46 14.69
N TYR A 861 -12.19 2.78 13.77
CA TYR A 861 -13.64 2.67 13.97
C TYR A 861 -14.16 1.21 14.05
N PRO A 862 -13.61 0.23 13.27
CA PRO A 862 -13.97 -1.18 13.42
C PRO A 862 -13.84 -1.71 14.86
N ASP A 863 -12.81 -1.28 15.58
CA ASP A 863 -12.60 -1.64 16.98
C ASP A 863 -13.72 -1.10 17.89
N ILE A 864 -14.25 0.10 17.64
CA ILE A 864 -15.40 0.66 18.38
C ILE A 864 -16.66 -0.21 18.15
N ILE A 865 -16.88 -0.66 16.91
CA ILE A 865 -17.98 -1.60 16.58
C ILE A 865 -17.77 -2.94 17.31
N VAL A 866 -16.55 -3.49 17.32
CA VAL A 866 -16.24 -4.73 18.05
C VAL A 866 -16.43 -4.55 19.57
N HIS A 867 -16.06 -3.40 20.16
CA HIS A 867 -16.37 -3.09 21.57
C HIS A 867 -17.87 -3.06 21.84
N ARG A 868 -18.69 -2.48 20.96
CA ARG A 868 -20.17 -2.49 21.07
C ARG A 868 -20.73 -3.92 21.01
N THR A 869 -20.27 -4.74 20.06
CA THR A 869 -20.72 -6.13 19.91
C THR A 869 -20.27 -7.03 21.07
N LEU A 870 -19.07 -6.82 21.62
CA LEU A 870 -18.61 -7.52 22.84
C LEU A 870 -19.41 -7.09 24.07
N ALA A 871 -19.74 -5.80 24.21
CA ALA A 871 -20.60 -5.31 25.28
C ALA A 871 -22.02 -5.93 25.20
N ALA A 872 -22.56 -6.10 23.99
CA ALA A 872 -23.82 -6.80 23.77
C ALA A 872 -23.75 -8.29 24.16
N ALA A 873 -22.64 -8.98 23.84
CA ALA A 873 -22.46 -10.39 24.19
C ALA A 873 -22.43 -10.61 25.72
N ILE A 874 -21.73 -9.73 26.46
CA ILE A 874 -21.66 -9.76 27.93
C ILE A 874 -23.04 -9.47 28.55
N GLU A 875 -23.74 -8.44 28.07
CA GLU A 875 -25.06 -8.11 28.61
C GLU A 875 -26.12 -9.19 28.29
N ALA A 876 -26.03 -9.83 27.12
CA ALA A 876 -26.86 -10.99 26.79
C ALA A 876 -26.61 -12.17 27.73
N GLU A 877 -25.35 -12.45 28.09
CA GLU A 877 -25.00 -13.50 29.07
C GLU A 877 -25.59 -13.18 30.45
N GLU A 878 -25.48 -11.93 30.90
CA GLU A 878 -26.12 -11.48 32.15
C GLU A 878 -27.65 -11.60 32.11
N LEU A 879 -28.30 -11.19 31.01
CA LEU A 879 -29.75 -11.25 30.85
C LEU A 879 -30.25 -12.70 30.83
N TYR A 880 -29.55 -13.59 30.10
CA TYR A 880 -29.85 -15.02 30.07
C TYR A 880 -29.73 -15.65 31.47
N LEU A 881 -28.66 -15.33 32.22
CA LEU A 881 -28.48 -15.79 33.59
C LEU A 881 -29.55 -15.23 34.55
N LYS A 882 -30.02 -13.99 34.34
CA LYS A 882 -31.15 -13.41 35.10
C LYS A 882 -32.47 -14.14 34.80
N TYR A 883 -32.78 -14.44 33.53
CA TYR A 883 -33.97 -15.23 33.16
C TYR A 883 -33.92 -16.63 33.79
N ARG A 884 -32.79 -17.34 33.68
CA ARG A 884 -32.59 -18.69 34.25
C ARG A 884 -32.59 -18.70 35.78
N GLY A 885 -32.14 -17.61 36.41
CA GLY A 885 -32.12 -17.41 37.87
C GLY A 885 -33.49 -17.31 38.54
N SER A 886 -34.58 -17.33 37.76
CA SER A 886 -35.96 -17.41 38.25
C SER A 886 -36.32 -18.77 38.88
N LEU A 887 -35.47 -19.79 38.69
CA LEU A 887 -35.60 -21.14 39.27
C LEU A 887 -34.70 -21.31 40.51
N PRO A 888 -35.09 -22.15 41.49
CA PRO A 888 -34.59 -22.04 42.86
C PRO A 888 -33.12 -22.50 43.06
N LYS A 889 -32.32 -21.58 43.61
CA LYS A 889 -31.05 -21.77 44.36
C LYS A 889 -30.03 -22.77 43.78
N VAL A 890 -29.03 -22.20 43.10
CA VAL A 890 -27.69 -22.79 42.87
C VAL A 890 -26.66 -21.95 43.66
N SER A 891 -25.53 -22.53 44.09
CA SER A 891 -24.61 -21.90 45.06
C SER A 891 -23.87 -20.67 44.52
N ARG A 892 -23.19 -19.94 45.42
CA ARG A 892 -22.40 -18.75 45.05
C ARG A 892 -21.07 -19.11 44.36
N GLU A 893 -20.53 -20.30 44.61
CA GLU A 893 -19.30 -20.80 43.99
C GLU A 893 -19.55 -21.38 42.58
N GLU A 894 -20.67 -22.06 42.35
CA GLU A 894 -21.07 -22.55 41.02
C GLU A 894 -21.32 -21.42 40.00
N LYS A 895 -21.49 -20.17 40.44
CA LYS A 895 -21.61 -19.00 39.54
C LYS A 895 -20.38 -18.74 38.67
N VAL A 896 -19.22 -19.28 39.03
CA VAL A 896 -18.00 -19.19 38.20
C VAL A 896 -18.05 -20.17 37.01
N ALA A 897 -18.85 -21.24 37.10
CA ALA A 897 -18.73 -22.41 36.23
C ALA A 897 -19.56 -22.38 34.92
N ARG A 898 -20.32 -21.31 34.62
CA ARG A 898 -21.18 -21.21 33.42
C ARG A 898 -21.22 -19.82 32.78
N ARG A 899 -20.11 -19.39 32.17
CA ARG A 899 -20.12 -18.37 31.10
C ARG A 899 -20.53 -19.05 29.79
N CYS A 900 -21.82 -19.00 29.45
CA CYS A 900 -22.39 -19.71 28.30
C CYS A 900 -21.98 -19.12 26.93
N PHE A 901 -21.76 -17.81 26.84
CA PHE A 901 -21.47 -17.09 25.60
C PHE A 901 -20.03 -16.54 25.54
N THR A 902 -19.49 -16.08 26.67
CA THR A 902 -18.17 -15.40 26.73
C THR A 902 -17.01 -16.32 27.14
N GLY A 903 -17.31 -17.50 27.69
CA GLY A 903 -16.32 -18.46 28.18
C GLY A 903 -15.48 -19.11 27.08
N ILE A 904 -14.56 -20.00 27.47
CA ILE A 904 -13.83 -20.85 26.50
C ILE A 904 -14.81 -21.77 25.77
N HIS A 905 -15.59 -22.53 26.54
CA HIS A 905 -16.67 -23.36 26.02
C HIS A 905 -17.90 -22.50 25.72
N PHE A 906 -18.46 -22.66 24.52
CA PHE A 906 -19.68 -21.98 24.10
C PHE A 906 -20.87 -22.95 24.19
N ASP A 907 -21.85 -22.57 24.99
CA ASP A 907 -23.09 -23.31 25.22
C ASP A 907 -24.09 -22.96 24.10
N ARG A 908 -24.01 -23.73 23.00
CA ARG A 908 -24.87 -23.54 21.83
C ARG A 908 -26.35 -23.70 22.18
N ASP A 909 -26.68 -24.66 23.04
CA ASP A 909 -28.06 -24.92 23.46
C ASP A 909 -28.63 -23.73 24.25
N ALA A 910 -27.82 -23.11 25.11
CA ALA A 910 -28.18 -21.85 25.76
C ALA A 910 -28.36 -20.70 24.74
N ALA A 911 -27.47 -20.56 23.76
CA ALA A 911 -27.57 -19.49 22.76
C ALA A 911 -28.77 -19.67 21.82
N GLU A 912 -29.09 -20.91 21.45
CA GLU A 912 -30.22 -21.24 20.58
C GLU A 912 -31.57 -21.35 21.32
N SER A 913 -31.57 -21.38 22.66
CA SER A 913 -32.78 -21.32 23.48
C SER A 913 -33.59 -20.04 23.22
N LEU A 914 -34.89 -20.09 23.56
CA LEU A 914 -35.79 -18.93 23.41
C LEU A 914 -35.33 -17.75 24.29
N GLU A 915 -34.81 -18.04 25.48
CA GLU A 915 -34.32 -17.07 26.45
C GLU A 915 -32.96 -16.48 26.00
N GLY A 916 -32.09 -17.30 25.42
CA GLY A 916 -30.81 -16.87 24.84
C GLY A 916 -31.01 -15.95 23.63
N LYS A 917 -31.86 -16.37 22.67
CA LYS A 917 -32.23 -15.56 21.50
C LYS A 917 -32.87 -14.21 21.90
N LYS A 918 -33.75 -14.20 22.91
CA LYS A 918 -34.32 -12.95 23.47
C LYS A 918 -33.24 -12.07 24.10
N ALA A 919 -32.33 -12.64 24.91
CA ALA A 919 -31.26 -11.89 25.56
C ALA A 919 -30.27 -11.27 24.55
N LEU A 920 -29.84 -12.05 23.56
CA LEU A 920 -28.97 -11.60 22.47
C LEU A 920 -29.63 -10.50 21.64
N SER A 921 -30.90 -10.68 21.25
CA SER A 921 -31.66 -9.68 20.49
C SER A 921 -31.86 -8.36 21.27
N ALA A 922 -32.21 -8.44 22.55
CA ALA A 922 -32.37 -7.26 23.41
C ALA A 922 -31.05 -6.50 23.61
N ALA A 923 -29.94 -7.21 23.82
CA ALA A 923 -28.62 -6.60 23.95
C ALA A 923 -28.12 -5.98 22.63
N ALA A 924 -28.30 -6.67 21.49
CA ALA A 924 -27.97 -6.14 20.17
C ALA A 924 -28.70 -4.82 19.87
N LEU A 925 -30.01 -4.77 20.15
CA LEU A 925 -30.82 -3.57 19.98
C LEU A 925 -30.34 -2.40 20.88
N LYS A 926 -29.98 -2.70 22.13
CA LYS A 926 -29.49 -1.70 23.11
C LYS A 926 -28.14 -1.11 22.73
N HIS A 927 -27.18 -1.94 22.32
CA HIS A 927 -25.81 -1.51 21.95
C HIS A 927 -25.68 -1.08 20.48
N ARG A 928 -26.78 -1.08 19.71
CA ARG A 928 -26.82 -0.78 18.27
C ARG A 928 -25.85 -1.62 17.46
N VAL A 929 -25.83 -2.93 17.70
CA VAL A 929 -25.09 -3.88 16.84
C VAL A 929 -25.73 -3.84 15.44
N PRO A 930 -24.97 -3.50 14.37
CA PRO A 930 -25.55 -3.35 13.04
C PRO A 930 -26.11 -4.67 12.47
N CYS A 931 -27.16 -4.58 11.64
CA CYS A 931 -27.61 -5.70 10.82
C CYS A 931 -26.57 -6.06 9.75
N THR A 932 -26.68 -7.25 9.16
CA THR A 932 -25.75 -7.78 8.16
C THR A 932 -25.41 -6.78 7.06
N GLU A 933 -26.44 -6.23 6.38
CA GLU A 933 -26.30 -5.26 5.29
C GLU A 933 -25.53 -4.00 5.70
N LEU A 934 -25.94 -3.34 6.80
CA LEU A 934 -25.28 -2.14 7.30
C LEU A 934 -23.84 -2.42 7.78
N LEU A 935 -23.58 -3.64 8.27
CA LEU A 935 -22.23 -4.04 8.69
C LEU A 935 -21.33 -4.34 7.48
N ALA A 936 -21.89 -4.83 6.38
CA ALA A 936 -21.19 -5.00 5.11
C ALA A 936 -20.72 -3.65 4.56
N ASP A 937 -21.61 -2.66 4.50
CA ASP A 937 -21.30 -1.28 4.07
C ASP A 937 -20.21 -0.64 4.96
N VAL A 938 -20.34 -0.79 6.29
CA VAL A 938 -19.32 -0.30 7.24
C VAL A 938 -17.98 -1.02 7.03
N ALA A 939 -17.98 -2.34 6.82
CA ALA A 939 -16.75 -3.10 6.56
C ALA A 939 -16.07 -2.67 5.24
N ALA A 940 -16.85 -2.51 4.18
CA ALA A 940 -16.38 -2.04 2.87
C ALA A 940 -15.78 -0.63 2.96
N TYR A 941 -16.46 0.30 3.60
CA TYR A 941 -15.94 1.65 3.83
C TYR A 941 -14.66 1.61 4.67
N CYS A 942 -14.63 0.86 5.77
CA CYS A 942 -13.42 0.72 6.60
C CYS A 942 -12.23 0.04 5.87
N ASN A 943 -12.47 -0.69 4.77
CA ASN A 943 -11.41 -1.18 3.89
C ASN A 943 -10.89 -0.05 2.98
N GLU A 944 -11.78 0.69 2.31
CA GLU A 944 -11.43 1.83 1.43
C GLU A 944 -10.61 2.88 2.20
N ARG A 945 -11.11 3.36 3.35
CA ARG A 945 -10.45 4.40 4.15
C ARG A 945 -9.07 3.96 4.65
N LYS A 946 -8.90 2.67 4.91
CA LYS A 946 -7.63 2.05 5.33
C LYS A 946 -6.63 1.91 4.18
N GLN A 947 -7.10 1.60 2.96
CA GLN A 947 -6.26 1.59 1.77
C GLN A 947 -5.83 3.01 1.40
N ALA A 948 -6.75 3.99 1.40
CA ALA A 948 -6.45 5.40 1.21
C ALA A 948 -5.41 5.92 2.24
N THR A 949 -5.55 5.54 3.51
CA THR A 949 -4.58 5.85 4.57
C THR A 949 -3.18 5.29 4.28
N ARG A 950 -3.10 4.06 3.74
CA ARG A 950 -1.82 3.47 3.30
C ARG A 950 -1.23 4.24 2.13
N HIS A 951 -2.02 4.57 1.12
CA HIS A 951 -1.57 5.34 -0.04
C HIS A 951 -1.02 6.71 0.36
N VAL A 952 -1.68 7.42 1.28
CA VAL A 952 -1.17 8.69 1.83
C VAL A 952 0.16 8.50 2.55
N LYS A 953 0.30 7.48 3.42
CA LYS A 953 1.57 7.19 4.09
C LYS A 953 2.69 6.91 3.08
N ASP A 954 2.46 6.00 2.14
CA ASP A 954 3.46 5.55 1.18
C ASP A 954 3.82 6.67 0.16
N ALA A 955 2.89 7.59 -0.14
CA ALA A 955 3.14 8.80 -0.92
C ALA A 955 3.90 9.89 -0.12
N CYS A 956 3.56 10.10 1.16
CA CYS A 956 4.29 11.03 2.03
C CYS A 956 5.73 10.56 2.27
N ASP A 957 5.98 9.25 2.42
CA ASP A 957 7.34 8.72 2.51
C ASP A 957 8.13 8.93 1.21
N LYS A 958 7.47 8.84 0.03
CA LYS A 958 8.09 9.23 -1.24
C LYS A 958 8.44 10.72 -1.28
N LEU A 959 7.55 11.60 -0.79
CA LEU A 959 7.75 13.05 -0.71
C LEU A 959 8.91 13.42 0.26
N TYR A 960 8.98 12.80 1.43
CA TYR A 960 10.09 12.99 2.36
C TYR A 960 11.42 12.49 1.78
N MET A 961 11.43 11.35 1.08
CA MET A 961 12.63 10.88 0.37
C MET A 961 13.05 11.84 -0.76
N TRP A 962 12.10 12.37 -1.53
CA TRP A 962 12.37 13.38 -2.57
C TRP A 962 12.94 14.67 -1.97
N LEU A 963 12.42 15.15 -0.84
CA LEU A 963 12.97 16.31 -0.12
C LEU A 963 14.39 16.06 0.40
N LEU A 964 14.65 14.87 0.96
CA LEU A 964 15.96 14.48 1.44
C LEU A 964 17.00 14.49 0.30
N LEU A 965 16.62 13.98 -0.87
CA LEU A 965 17.46 14.02 -2.08
C LEU A 965 17.60 15.44 -2.65
N LYS A 966 16.54 16.26 -2.65
CA LYS A 966 16.62 17.67 -3.08
C LYS A 966 17.51 18.53 -2.16
N LYS A 967 17.63 18.17 -0.88
CA LYS A 967 18.49 18.85 0.11
C LYS A 967 19.94 18.34 0.13
N LYS A 968 20.18 17.07 -0.23
CA LYS A 968 21.52 16.48 -0.36
C LYS A 968 22.11 16.57 -1.77
N GLU A 969 21.30 16.99 -2.76
CA GLU A 969 21.54 16.97 -4.22
C GLU A 969 21.74 15.56 -4.80
N ILE A 970 22.70 14.81 -4.26
CA ILE A 970 23.09 13.45 -4.66
C ILE A 970 23.17 12.56 -3.41
N LEU A 971 22.65 11.34 -3.51
CA LEU A 971 22.89 10.27 -2.53
C LEU A 971 23.53 9.05 -3.22
N PHE A 972 24.77 8.76 -2.86
CA PHE A 972 25.46 7.54 -3.28
C PHE A 972 24.88 6.31 -2.54
N SER A 973 24.71 5.21 -3.28
CA SER A 973 24.26 3.91 -2.77
C SER A 973 24.81 2.80 -3.65
N GLU A 974 24.95 1.61 -3.09
CA GLU A 974 24.98 0.39 -3.91
C GLU A 974 23.56 0.00 -4.36
N ALA A 975 23.47 -0.74 -5.47
CA ALA A 975 22.24 -1.38 -5.93
C ALA A 975 22.50 -2.77 -6.53
N ARG A 976 21.58 -3.73 -6.27
CA ARG A 976 21.62 -5.11 -6.77
C ARG A 976 20.88 -5.22 -8.09
N VAL A 977 21.49 -5.81 -9.12
CA VAL A 977 20.89 -5.92 -10.46
C VAL A 977 19.85 -7.06 -10.49
N LEU A 978 18.56 -6.70 -10.52
CA LEU A 978 17.45 -7.68 -10.56
C LEU A 978 17.11 -8.15 -11.97
N GLY A 979 17.43 -7.37 -13.00
CA GLY A 979 17.11 -7.73 -14.37
C GLY A 979 17.92 -6.94 -15.39
N LEU A 980 18.29 -7.60 -16.48
CA LEU A 980 19.03 -7.04 -17.61
C LEU A 980 18.27 -7.29 -18.90
N GLY A 981 18.47 -6.44 -19.90
CA GLY A 981 17.90 -6.59 -21.23
C GLY A 981 18.54 -5.65 -22.25
N PRO A 982 18.02 -5.60 -23.49
CA PRO A 982 18.66 -4.82 -24.57
C PRO A 982 18.45 -3.29 -24.47
N ARG A 983 17.64 -2.80 -23.51
CA ARG A 983 17.23 -1.38 -23.44
C ARG A 983 17.23 -0.77 -22.04
N PHE A 984 17.13 -1.58 -20.99
CA PHE A 984 17.13 -1.13 -19.60
C PHE A 984 17.58 -2.24 -18.65
N MET A 985 18.08 -1.85 -17.49
CA MET A 985 18.27 -2.71 -16.32
C MET A 985 17.25 -2.37 -15.23
N SER A 986 16.78 -3.38 -14.49
CA SER A 986 16.09 -3.23 -13.21
C SER A 986 17.09 -3.42 -12.07
N ILE A 987 17.11 -2.48 -11.12
CA ILE A 987 18.01 -2.46 -9.97
C ILE A 987 17.22 -2.35 -8.66
N TYR A 988 17.76 -2.89 -7.57
CA TYR A 988 17.23 -2.76 -6.22
C TYR A 988 18.20 -1.99 -5.33
N ILE A 989 17.75 -0.86 -4.82
CA ILE A 989 18.55 0.07 -4.01
C ILE A 989 18.30 -0.28 -2.54
N GLN A 990 19.22 -1.02 -1.92
CA GLN A 990 19.03 -1.57 -0.57
C GLN A 990 18.76 -0.47 0.46
N LYS A 991 19.55 0.62 0.42
CA LYS A 991 19.46 1.75 1.37
C LYS A 991 18.07 2.39 1.45
N LEU A 992 17.27 2.28 0.39
CA LEU A 992 15.90 2.82 0.31
C LEU A 992 14.82 1.73 0.16
N ALA A 993 15.20 0.45 0.03
CA ALA A 993 14.33 -0.69 -0.28
C ALA A 993 13.45 -0.55 -1.55
N ILE A 994 13.92 0.18 -2.58
CA ILE A 994 13.15 0.43 -3.83
C ILE A 994 13.72 -0.30 -5.06
N GLU A 995 12.82 -0.78 -5.94
CA GLU A 995 13.16 -1.17 -7.32
C GLU A 995 13.13 0.07 -8.22
N ARG A 996 14.16 0.25 -9.06
CA ARG A 996 14.26 1.31 -10.08
C ARG A 996 14.74 0.76 -11.42
N ARG A 997 14.57 1.53 -12.50
CA ARG A 997 15.06 1.18 -13.84
C ARG A 997 15.98 2.26 -14.37
N ILE A 998 17.12 1.83 -14.90
CA ILE A 998 18.04 2.66 -15.68
C ILE A 998 17.85 2.25 -17.14
N TYR A 999 17.34 3.17 -17.97
CA TYR A 999 17.17 2.98 -19.41
C TYR A 999 18.44 3.43 -20.13
N TYR A 1000 18.94 2.63 -21.07
CA TYR A 1000 20.19 2.87 -21.81
C TYR A 1000 20.06 2.64 -23.32
N ASP A 1001 18.84 2.50 -23.83
CA ASP A 1001 18.56 2.76 -25.24
C ASP A 1001 18.82 4.23 -25.62
N GLU A 1002 19.07 4.51 -26.89
CA GLU A 1002 19.00 5.87 -27.49
C GLU A 1002 19.85 6.97 -26.80
N VAL A 1003 21.07 6.68 -26.34
CA VAL A 1003 21.96 7.65 -25.64
C VAL A 1003 23.20 7.99 -26.46
N GLU A 1004 23.56 9.27 -26.56
CA GLU A 1004 24.74 9.70 -27.32
C GLU A 1004 26.04 9.20 -26.65
N GLY A 1005 26.95 8.65 -27.46
CA GLY A 1005 28.27 8.17 -27.02
C GLY A 1005 28.28 6.80 -26.32
N LEU A 1006 27.14 6.31 -25.81
CA LEU A 1006 27.05 5.02 -25.12
C LEU A 1006 26.85 3.86 -26.10
N THR A 1007 27.78 2.91 -26.14
CA THR A 1007 27.59 1.62 -26.81
C THR A 1007 27.12 0.56 -25.82
N VAL A 1008 26.15 -0.23 -26.26
CA VAL A 1008 25.47 -1.26 -25.47
C VAL A 1008 25.59 -2.58 -26.20
N GLU A 1009 26.18 -3.58 -25.55
CA GLU A 1009 26.28 -4.96 -26.01
C GLU A 1009 25.56 -5.89 -25.03
N TRP A 1010 24.58 -6.66 -25.52
CA TRP A 1010 23.78 -7.58 -24.73
C TRP A 1010 24.03 -9.02 -25.17
N LEU A 1011 24.61 -9.82 -24.27
CA LEU A 1011 24.94 -11.23 -24.51
C LEU A 1011 23.87 -12.12 -23.88
N GLU A 1012 22.78 -12.35 -24.61
CA GLU A 1012 21.62 -13.16 -24.19
C GLU A 1012 21.99 -14.57 -23.70
N ALA A 1013 23.05 -15.16 -24.26
CA ALA A 1013 23.54 -16.49 -23.88
C ALA A 1013 24.20 -16.55 -22.48
N THR A 1014 24.63 -15.41 -21.91
CA THR A 1014 25.32 -15.34 -20.61
C THR A 1014 24.66 -14.37 -19.62
N SER A 1015 23.57 -13.70 -20.01
CA SER A 1015 23.00 -12.54 -19.29
C SER A 1015 23.99 -11.41 -19.03
N THR A 1016 25.03 -11.26 -19.85
CA THR A 1016 26.02 -10.19 -19.67
C THR A 1016 25.59 -8.94 -20.44
N LEU A 1017 25.50 -7.81 -19.74
CA LEU A 1017 25.41 -6.49 -20.35
C LEU A 1017 26.79 -5.84 -20.29
N VAL A 1018 27.30 -5.35 -21.42
CA VAL A 1018 28.48 -4.49 -21.46
C VAL A 1018 28.04 -3.10 -21.91
N LEU A 1019 28.29 -2.11 -21.06
CA LEU A 1019 28.14 -0.69 -21.38
C LEU A 1019 29.52 -0.10 -21.60
N ASN A 1020 29.76 0.55 -22.74
CA ASN A 1020 31.07 1.11 -23.09
C ASN A 1020 30.93 2.52 -23.68
N LEU A 1021 31.92 3.38 -23.44
CA LEU A 1021 31.91 4.77 -23.91
C LEU A 1021 32.72 4.89 -25.20
N ALA A 1022 32.09 5.36 -26.28
CA ALA A 1022 32.71 5.39 -27.60
C ALA A 1022 33.29 6.78 -27.94
N ASN A 1023 34.62 6.90 -27.94
CA ASN A 1023 35.36 8.11 -28.34
C ASN A 1023 35.23 8.49 -29.85
N LYS A 1024 34.26 7.93 -30.57
CA LYS A 1024 33.92 8.28 -31.95
C LYS A 1024 32.40 8.37 -32.06
N ARG A 1025 31.90 9.49 -32.62
CA ARG A 1025 30.51 9.64 -33.05
C ARG A 1025 30.15 8.59 -34.10
N SER A 1026 29.71 7.41 -33.64
CA SER A 1026 29.25 6.35 -34.53
C SER A 1026 27.88 6.74 -35.08
N SER A 1027 27.82 7.15 -36.34
CA SER A 1027 26.59 7.51 -37.04
C SER A 1027 25.77 6.25 -37.37
N ARG A 1028 25.21 5.62 -36.33
CA ARG A 1028 24.19 4.57 -36.45
C ARG A 1028 23.00 5.15 -37.22
N ARG A 1029 22.87 4.74 -38.48
CA ARG A 1029 21.86 5.24 -39.42
C ARG A 1029 20.49 4.64 -39.09
N GLY A 1030 19.74 5.27 -38.18
CA GLY A 1030 18.38 4.85 -37.85
C GLY A 1030 17.59 5.86 -37.03
N GLY A 1031 16.47 6.34 -37.60
CA GLY A 1031 15.41 7.08 -36.91
C GLY A 1031 15.69 8.56 -36.57
N PRO A 1032 14.67 9.45 -36.64
CA PRO A 1032 14.74 10.81 -36.09
C PRO A 1032 14.50 10.78 -34.56
N GLY A 1033 15.28 9.98 -33.83
CA GLY A 1033 15.24 9.90 -32.38
C GLY A 1033 15.95 11.09 -31.73
N LYS A 1034 15.37 11.65 -30.65
CA LYS A 1034 16.08 12.56 -29.76
C LYS A 1034 16.96 11.74 -28.83
N TRP A 1035 18.24 11.66 -29.15
CA TRP A 1035 19.22 10.99 -28.29
C TRP A 1035 19.27 11.63 -26.90
N ARG A 1036 19.26 10.81 -25.86
CA ARG A 1036 19.48 11.22 -24.46
C ARG A 1036 20.96 11.52 -24.22
N ALA A 1037 21.24 12.34 -23.23
CA ALA A 1037 22.61 12.68 -22.84
C ALA A 1037 23.19 11.59 -21.93
N LEU A 1038 24.51 11.42 -21.91
CA LEU A 1038 25.16 10.42 -21.03
C LEU A 1038 24.85 10.68 -19.54
N GLU A 1039 24.72 11.96 -19.18
CA GLU A 1039 24.34 12.41 -17.83
C GLU A 1039 22.97 11.90 -17.38
N ASP A 1040 22.02 11.62 -18.28
CA ASP A 1040 20.72 11.01 -17.93
C ASP A 1040 20.87 9.61 -17.30
N ILE A 1041 22.02 8.96 -17.50
CA ILE A 1041 22.30 7.57 -17.12
C ILE A 1041 23.43 7.47 -16.11
N ALA A 1042 24.49 8.25 -16.27
CA ALA A 1042 25.70 8.12 -15.48
C ALA A 1042 26.08 9.48 -14.88
N PHE A 1043 26.25 9.51 -13.56
CA PHE A 1043 27.00 10.58 -12.91
C PHE A 1043 28.49 10.23 -13.02
N VAL A 1044 29.21 11.00 -13.82
CA VAL A 1044 30.65 10.80 -14.09
C VAL A 1044 31.46 11.79 -13.26
N ALA A 1045 32.12 11.31 -12.21
CA ALA A 1045 32.99 12.12 -11.37
C ALA A 1045 34.42 12.21 -11.94
N SER A 1046 35.04 13.39 -11.81
CA SER A 1046 36.46 13.56 -12.12
C SER A 1046 37.33 12.98 -10.99
N PRO A 1047 38.43 12.26 -11.29
CA PRO A 1047 39.39 11.81 -10.28
C PRO A 1047 39.97 12.96 -9.41
N SER A 1048 39.92 14.20 -9.92
CA SER A 1048 40.31 15.42 -9.20
C SER A 1048 39.41 15.73 -8.00
N ASP A 1049 38.11 15.43 -8.09
CA ASP A 1049 37.11 15.79 -7.07
C ASP A 1049 37.10 14.80 -5.90
N VAL A 1050 37.76 13.64 -6.06
CA VAL A 1050 37.80 12.54 -5.10
C VAL A 1050 39.02 12.62 -4.16
N ASN A 1051 40.02 13.46 -4.45
CA ASN A 1051 41.32 13.44 -3.77
C ASN A 1051 41.75 14.78 -3.14
N ILE A 1052 41.07 15.21 -2.07
CA ILE A 1052 41.61 16.20 -1.12
C ILE A 1052 41.37 15.75 0.33
N GLU A 1053 42.10 14.72 0.79
CA GLU A 1053 42.92 14.76 2.02
C GLU A 1053 43.64 13.42 2.26
N LEU A 1054 44.89 13.32 1.79
CA LEU A 1054 45.83 12.29 2.25
C LEU A 1054 47.23 12.90 2.44
N GLY A 1055 47.32 13.80 3.41
CA GLY A 1055 48.50 14.56 3.78
C GLY A 1055 49.07 14.11 5.12
N VAL A 1056 49.91 13.08 5.07
CA VAL A 1056 50.82 12.56 6.13
C VAL A 1056 51.13 13.56 7.26
N PHE A 1057 50.93 13.16 8.52
CA PHE A 1057 51.99 13.18 9.55
C PHE A 1057 51.61 12.40 10.81
N GLY A 1058 52.53 11.53 11.25
CA GLY A 1058 52.56 10.98 12.60
C GLY A 1058 53.98 11.08 13.16
N GLY A 1059 54.12 11.38 14.45
CA GLY A 1059 55.41 11.36 15.15
C GLY A 1059 55.79 12.64 15.90
N ASN A 1060 55.38 12.71 17.17
CA ASN A 1060 56.11 13.22 18.35
C ASN A 1060 56.78 14.62 18.42
N SER A 1061 56.83 15.08 19.67
CA SER A 1061 57.91 15.88 20.31
C SER A 1061 58.17 17.34 19.87
N SER A 1062 57.54 18.24 20.62
CA SER A 1062 58.19 19.26 21.48
C SER A 1062 58.85 20.52 20.89
N GLU A 1063 58.97 21.50 21.81
CA GLU A 1063 59.73 22.76 21.76
C GLU A 1063 58.99 24.00 21.23
N GLN A 1064 59.61 25.17 21.44
CA GLN A 1064 58.95 26.48 21.57
C GLN A 1064 59.51 27.51 20.56
N VAL A 1065 59.08 28.77 20.71
CA VAL A 1065 59.54 29.98 19.99
C VAL A 1065 59.02 30.09 18.54
N GLY A 1066 58.56 31.26 18.07
CA GLY A 1066 58.23 32.48 18.80
C GLY A 1066 58.20 33.76 17.96
N ASP A 1067 57.27 34.66 18.35
CA ASP A 1067 57.19 36.09 18.01
C ASP A 1067 56.72 36.54 16.60
N THR A 1068 56.07 37.72 16.56
CA THR A 1068 55.58 38.52 15.42
C THR A 1068 54.64 37.86 14.38
N GLY A 1069 53.53 38.44 13.93
CA GLY A 1069 52.78 39.63 14.38
C GLY A 1069 52.53 40.70 13.31
N VAL A 1070 51.32 40.73 12.74
CA VAL A 1070 50.62 41.88 12.10
C VAL A 1070 49.18 41.43 11.76
N SER A 1071 48.22 42.37 11.63
CA SER A 1071 46.80 42.07 11.43
C SER A 1071 46.19 42.76 10.20
N ALA A 1072 45.25 42.10 9.53
CA ALA A 1072 44.21 42.72 8.69
C ALA A 1072 42.90 41.91 8.78
N GLN A 1073 41.75 42.54 8.52
CA GLN A 1073 40.42 41.91 8.53
C GLN A 1073 39.78 42.01 7.14
N ALA A 1074 39.05 40.99 6.68
CA ALA A 1074 37.84 41.13 5.84
C ALA A 1074 37.11 39.77 5.64
N SER A 1075 35.80 39.87 5.41
CA SER A 1075 34.90 38.95 4.66
C SER A 1075 34.90 37.42 4.93
N GLU A 1076 33.75 36.97 5.44
CA GLU A 1076 33.00 35.75 5.08
C GLU A 1076 33.63 34.33 5.19
N PRO A 1077 33.04 33.46 6.04
CA PRO A 1077 33.07 32.02 5.85
C PRO A 1077 31.86 31.57 5.01
N ILE A 1078 32.09 31.30 3.72
CA ILE A 1078 31.15 30.47 2.94
C ILE A 1078 30.99 29.12 3.66
N CYS A 1079 29.76 28.62 3.77
CA CYS A 1079 29.48 27.31 4.37
C CYS A 1079 30.25 26.22 3.61
N ARG A 1080 31.34 25.71 4.20
CA ARG A 1080 32.01 24.51 3.71
C ARG A 1080 31.03 23.34 3.79
N LEU A 1081 30.68 22.79 2.64
CA LEU A 1081 29.93 21.54 2.55
C LEU A 1081 30.78 20.45 3.22
N VAL A 1082 30.35 19.97 4.38
CA VAL A 1082 30.88 18.73 4.96
C VAL A 1082 30.21 17.59 4.22
N ILE A 1083 30.80 17.18 3.10
CA ILE A 1083 30.44 15.93 2.43
C ILE A 1083 30.82 14.80 3.40
N PRO A 1084 29.86 13.99 3.89
CA PRO A 1084 30.21 12.84 4.71
C PRO A 1084 30.95 11.81 3.84
N ASN A 1085 32.03 11.25 4.35
CA ASN A 1085 32.96 10.36 3.64
C ASN A 1085 32.24 9.37 2.71
N THR A 1086 32.64 9.35 1.44
CA THR A 1086 31.99 8.52 0.40
C THR A 1086 32.33 7.04 0.58
N GLU A 1087 31.45 6.27 1.23
CA GLU A 1087 31.64 4.83 1.48
C GLU A 1087 31.47 3.92 0.25
N VAL A 1088 31.21 4.49 -0.94
CA VAL A 1088 30.94 3.75 -2.18
C VAL A 1088 31.93 4.16 -3.26
N ASP A 1089 32.69 3.19 -3.78
CA ASP A 1089 33.62 3.40 -4.90
C ASP A 1089 32.88 3.59 -6.25
N PRO A 1090 33.37 4.46 -7.14
CA PRO A 1090 32.80 4.63 -8.49
C PRO A 1090 33.15 3.47 -9.42
N GLY A 1091 32.23 3.16 -10.34
CA GLY A 1091 32.46 2.21 -11.44
C GLY A 1091 33.27 2.81 -12.59
N PHE A 1092 33.69 1.96 -13.53
CA PHE A 1092 34.47 2.36 -14.71
C PHE A 1092 33.87 1.81 -16.00
N PHE A 1093 34.00 2.56 -17.10
CA PHE A 1093 33.70 2.06 -18.44
C PHE A 1093 34.94 1.36 -19.04
N PRO A 1094 34.80 0.20 -19.72
CA PRO A 1094 33.56 -0.53 -19.98
C PRO A 1094 33.00 -1.24 -18.75
N LEU A 1095 31.75 -0.95 -18.40
CA LEU A 1095 31.06 -1.54 -17.26
C LEU A 1095 30.42 -2.86 -17.70
N THR A 1096 30.94 -3.97 -17.17
CA THR A 1096 30.36 -5.30 -17.36
C THR A 1096 29.42 -5.61 -16.20
N VAL A 1097 28.14 -5.84 -16.52
CA VAL A 1097 27.07 -6.07 -15.54
C VAL A 1097 26.48 -7.47 -15.73
N HIS A 1098 26.25 -8.17 -14.62
CA HIS A 1098 25.67 -9.50 -14.58
C HIS A 1098 24.37 -9.51 -13.77
N LEU A 1099 23.56 -10.55 -13.94
CA LEU A 1099 22.37 -10.73 -13.10
C LEU A 1099 22.82 -10.95 -11.64
N LEU A 1100 22.18 -10.26 -10.69
CA LEU A 1100 22.53 -10.21 -9.27
C LEU A 1100 23.91 -9.60 -8.92
N SER A 1101 24.66 -8.99 -9.86
CA SER A 1101 25.83 -8.19 -9.48
C SER A 1101 25.41 -6.93 -8.71
N THR A 1102 26.23 -6.49 -7.76
CA THR A 1102 26.11 -5.15 -7.16
C THR A 1102 26.78 -4.12 -8.08
N ILE A 1103 26.17 -2.95 -8.23
CA ILE A 1103 26.73 -1.81 -8.96
C ILE A 1103 26.55 -0.50 -8.16
N PRO A 1104 27.49 0.46 -8.25
CA PRO A 1104 27.37 1.75 -7.56
C PRO A 1104 26.43 2.70 -8.32
N VAL A 1105 25.57 3.41 -7.59
CA VAL A 1105 24.57 4.32 -8.15
C VAL A 1105 24.46 5.66 -7.40
N VAL A 1106 24.09 6.70 -8.14
CA VAL A 1106 23.68 8.02 -7.65
C VAL A 1106 22.16 8.12 -7.69
N LEU A 1107 21.57 8.54 -6.58
CA LEU A 1107 20.13 8.83 -6.46
C LEU A 1107 19.93 10.34 -6.39
N HIS A 1108 18.90 10.85 -7.07
CA HIS A 1108 18.60 12.28 -7.10
C HIS A 1108 17.08 12.55 -7.16
N ALA A 1109 16.68 13.77 -6.80
CA ALA A 1109 15.31 14.24 -6.96
C ALA A 1109 14.98 14.54 -8.44
N VAL A 1110 13.71 14.36 -8.83
CA VAL A 1110 13.15 14.68 -10.16
C VAL A 1110 11.78 15.33 -9.98
N GLY A 1111 11.44 16.31 -10.82
CA GLY A 1111 10.16 17.02 -10.76
C GLY A 1111 10.08 18.03 -9.60
N GLY A 1112 8.86 18.42 -9.24
CA GLY A 1112 8.55 19.41 -8.21
C GLY A 1112 7.82 20.60 -8.83
N ASP A 1113 8.58 21.58 -9.34
CA ASP A 1113 8.04 22.79 -9.96
C ASP A 1113 7.76 22.62 -11.47
N ASP A 1114 8.36 21.60 -12.09
CA ASP A 1114 8.38 21.33 -13.53
C ASP A 1114 7.65 20.02 -13.93
N GLY A 1115 7.19 19.23 -12.95
CA GLY A 1115 6.48 17.97 -13.17
C GLY A 1115 6.24 17.17 -11.87
N PRO A 1116 5.62 15.99 -11.96
CA PRO A 1116 5.33 15.15 -10.80
C PRO A 1116 6.61 14.65 -10.10
N LEU A 1117 6.54 14.54 -8.77
CA LEU A 1117 7.67 14.13 -7.92
C LEU A 1117 8.13 12.70 -8.22
N ASP A 1118 9.42 12.49 -8.53
CA ASP A 1118 10.00 11.14 -8.58
C ASP A 1118 11.48 11.08 -8.17
N ILE A 1119 11.98 9.85 -7.98
CA ILE A 1119 13.35 9.57 -7.56
C ILE A 1119 14.11 8.98 -8.75
N GLY A 1120 15.09 9.73 -9.26
CA GLY A 1120 15.99 9.29 -10.30
C GLY A 1120 17.10 8.39 -9.74
N ALA A 1121 17.62 7.50 -10.59
CA ALA A 1121 18.78 6.66 -10.30
C ALA A 1121 19.69 6.62 -11.53
N ARG A 1122 20.98 6.88 -11.33
CA ARG A 1122 22.04 6.92 -12.34
C ARG A 1122 23.19 6.00 -11.90
N LEU A 1123 23.96 5.45 -12.82
CA LEU A 1123 25.22 4.77 -12.53
C LEU A 1123 26.22 5.77 -11.93
N TYR A 1124 26.97 5.38 -10.90
CA TYR A 1124 28.06 6.19 -10.37
C TYR A 1124 29.38 5.74 -11.03
N MET A 1125 29.99 6.61 -11.82
CA MET A 1125 31.14 6.30 -12.67
C MET A 1125 32.28 7.30 -12.44
N SER A 1126 33.52 6.91 -12.69
CA SER A 1126 34.70 7.79 -12.62
C SER A 1126 35.46 7.84 -13.94
N SER A 1127 35.91 9.05 -14.32
CA SER A 1127 36.59 9.30 -15.60
C SER A 1127 38.12 9.28 -15.47
N TYR A 1128 38.72 8.08 -15.45
CA TYR A 1128 40.15 7.93 -15.78
C TYR A 1128 40.45 8.02 -17.30
N LEU A 1129 39.43 8.22 -18.15
CA LEU A 1129 39.51 8.07 -19.62
C LEU A 1129 38.66 9.09 -20.43
N MET A 1130 38.39 10.29 -19.88
CA MET A 1130 37.96 11.45 -20.68
C MET A 1130 39.12 12.44 -20.82
#